data_AF-A0A2L0EXC5-F1
#
_entry.id   AF-A0A2L0EXC5-F1
#
_cell.length_a   1.000
_cell.length_b   1.000
_cell.length_c   1.000
_cell.angle_alpha   90.00
_cell.angle_beta   90.00
_cell.angle_gamma   90.00
#
_symmetry.space_group_name_H-M   'P 1'
#
loop_
_entity.id
_entity.type
_entity.pdbx_description
1 polymer ?
#
loop_
_entity_poly.entity_id
_entity_poly.type
_entity_poly.pdbx_seq_one_letter_code
_entity_poly.pdbx_strand_id
1 'polypeptide(L)'
;MPTRPFTLGRCRPLWGDESPSAARPLELPAHHLVTHGVVVGMTGSGKTGLVMVLVEEALRSGVPVLMVDVKGDLPNLLFTFPELSPAEFEPWIDPSAAARDGRATADVAGELAARWRAGLAASGLGPADVAALRARMAPRLLTPGTTAGEPIHVLSALETRSPLWDEDEEAAREALSASLSLLLRLVGRDPDPARSREHVLLAHLAERRLRGGQAAGLEELLADLAAPPIAAVGALEVDAFFAPKERQALARELNTLLASPTFATWRKGAPLDVAGWLERGAPGAPGADAGKTPAVIVSVAHLEDDERLLVLGLLFEQLLSWVRGLSGTSDLRALVVFDEVFGFLPPHPASPPTKRPLLALLKQARAFGVGVVLATQNPMDLDYKALSNAGAWFVGRLQTDADRERVVEGLSGSDGGAGGVDAAALSATLKALPPRTFFVRNVHMRPTSLLAETRFSLSWLRGPVTRREIGRLVRSISPAPAAPPGPKSPSAPPPHAPVGPGGTVVLDPRHAAAAAPHAASAAPHAASAAPQPARRSKAARADAGAGAAAPPQPPEGWRSLYAHAPAAAPEGFRYVPWVAASVVAHLRDTKLGVALNQRQILAAPLLSDGKPDLARVTRLDPALLSASPAPGARFAALPVPLTKRSGALAAARALREHVYRTTEAAVAVHKELGLTQGEGEPLEAFTGRCRAAAARRAGAEQQEVTGRYAPRIARLRERIAAAKARYEQAEAEVAALPGAVGAAILGLVAGRGTARRAETQRDKASARLERARQEWTEADAALRDLHAAQAAELAALEQLPLRAGEGIETKRLVPRKNDVEVDFIAVAWAATLAGPA
;
A
#
# COMPACT_ATOMS: atom_id res chain seq x y z
N MET A 1 30.33 16.69 -20.86
CA MET A 1 30.82 16.63 -19.46
C MET A 1 30.61 15.21 -18.97
N PRO A 2 31.57 14.59 -18.27
CA PRO A 2 31.39 13.25 -17.72
C PRO A 2 30.18 13.25 -16.78
N THR A 3 29.28 12.29 -16.97
CA THR A 3 28.12 12.11 -16.09
C THR A 3 28.58 11.82 -14.68
N ARG A 4 28.01 12.53 -13.70
CA ARG A 4 28.22 12.25 -12.27
C ARG A 4 27.93 10.76 -12.00
N PRO A 5 28.74 10.07 -11.16
CA PRO A 5 28.40 8.72 -10.72
C PRO A 5 27.13 8.75 -9.86
N PHE A 6 26.31 7.71 -9.96
CA PHE A 6 25.07 7.59 -9.21
C PHE A 6 25.39 7.22 -7.76
N THR A 7 24.95 8.04 -6.81
CA THR A 7 25.13 7.78 -5.39
C THR A 7 23.93 6.96 -4.89
N LEU A 8 24.09 5.63 -4.83
CA LEU A 8 23.00 4.71 -4.51
C LEU A 8 22.81 4.47 -3.01
N GLY A 9 23.81 4.79 -2.19
CA GLY A 9 23.78 4.56 -0.75
C GLY A 9 25.15 4.22 -0.21
N ARG A 10 25.23 3.20 0.63
CA ARG A 10 26.49 2.72 1.23
C ARG A 10 26.71 1.26 0.88
N CYS A 11 27.96 0.88 0.65
CA CYS A 11 28.36 -0.49 0.41
C CYS A 11 29.40 -0.97 1.41
N ARG A 12 29.43 -2.29 1.59
CA ARG A 12 30.44 -3.03 2.34
C ARG A 12 30.85 -4.30 1.57
N PRO A 13 32.05 -4.84 1.83
CA PRO A 13 32.46 -6.12 1.26
C PRO A 13 31.46 -7.24 1.58
N LEU A 14 31.37 -8.24 0.69
CA LEU A 14 30.52 -9.41 0.92
C LEU A 14 31.01 -10.28 2.08
N TRP A 15 32.34 -10.36 2.23
CA TRP A 15 33.04 -11.11 3.27
C TRP A 15 33.96 -10.17 4.05
N GLY A 16 33.88 -10.16 5.37
CA GLY A 16 34.71 -9.31 6.23
C GLY A 16 33.95 -8.71 7.41
N ASP A 17 34.59 -7.76 8.10
CA ASP A 17 34.06 -7.12 9.31
C ASP A 17 32.69 -6.47 9.06
N GLU A 18 31.68 -6.88 9.84
CA GLU A 18 30.31 -6.38 9.76
C GLU A 18 30.12 -5.01 10.43
N SER A 19 31.19 -4.40 10.94
CA SER A 19 31.14 -3.13 11.66
C SER A 19 30.61 -1.97 10.78
N PRO A 20 29.76 -1.07 11.33
CA PRO A 20 29.22 0.09 10.59
C PRO A 20 30.29 1.06 10.06
N SER A 21 31.51 1.03 10.61
CA SER A 21 32.65 1.85 10.19
C SER A 21 33.27 1.41 8.87
N ALA A 22 33.01 0.19 8.39
CA ALA A 22 33.50 -0.32 7.11
C ALA A 22 32.63 0.12 5.89
N ALA A 23 31.50 0.79 6.13
CA ALA A 23 30.57 1.21 5.09
C ALA A 23 31.10 2.45 4.34
N ARG A 24 31.29 2.32 3.02
CA ARG A 24 31.71 3.42 2.12
C ARG A 24 30.57 3.83 1.17
N PRO A 25 30.58 5.03 0.58
CA PRO A 25 29.57 5.39 -0.44
C PRO A 25 29.57 4.39 -1.61
N LEU A 26 28.37 3.96 -2.03
CA LEU A 26 28.18 3.20 -3.26
C LEU A 26 27.98 4.17 -4.41
N GLU A 27 29.06 4.37 -5.16
CA GLU A 27 29.05 5.13 -6.40
C GLU A 27 29.02 4.19 -7.60
N LEU A 28 27.98 4.31 -8.42
CA LEU A 28 27.80 3.55 -9.65
C LEU A 28 28.01 4.49 -10.84
N PRO A 29 29.11 4.37 -11.62
CA PRO A 29 29.26 5.12 -12.85
C PRO A 29 28.08 4.88 -13.80
N ALA A 30 27.48 5.96 -14.33
CA ALA A 30 26.24 5.88 -15.11
C ALA A 30 26.36 4.92 -16.32
N HIS A 31 27.51 4.92 -17.00
CA HIS A 31 27.76 4.06 -18.15
C HIS A 31 27.74 2.55 -17.82
N HIS A 32 27.85 2.15 -16.54
CA HIS A 32 27.67 0.74 -16.15
C HIS A 32 26.24 0.24 -16.42
N LEU A 33 25.24 1.13 -16.44
CA LEU A 33 23.85 0.76 -16.75
C LEU A 33 23.57 0.64 -18.25
N VAL A 34 24.53 0.97 -19.12
CA VAL A 34 24.44 0.68 -20.57
C VAL A 34 24.37 -0.82 -20.80
N THR A 35 25.01 -1.63 -19.95
CA THR A 35 24.86 -3.09 -19.96
C THR A 35 23.63 -3.59 -19.20
N HIS A 36 22.60 -2.76 -19.02
CA HIS A 36 21.34 -3.11 -18.35
C HIS A 36 21.49 -3.44 -16.84
N GLY A 37 20.35 -3.41 -16.15
CA GLY A 37 20.24 -3.67 -14.72
C GLY A 37 19.06 -4.60 -14.40
N VAL A 38 19.21 -5.45 -13.39
CA VAL A 38 18.15 -6.30 -12.86
C VAL A 38 17.99 -6.06 -11.38
N VAL A 39 16.75 -5.80 -10.93
CA VAL A 39 16.42 -5.64 -9.52
C VAL A 39 15.41 -6.71 -9.12
N VAL A 40 15.80 -7.60 -8.19
CA VAL A 40 14.95 -8.68 -7.71
C VAL A 40 14.75 -8.55 -6.20
N GLY A 41 13.53 -8.74 -5.72
CA GLY A 41 13.28 -8.83 -4.28
C GLY A 41 11.80 -8.93 -3.94
N MET A 42 11.47 -9.59 -2.83
CA MET A 42 10.11 -9.71 -2.33
C MET A 42 9.48 -8.36 -1.99
N THR A 43 8.16 -8.30 -1.82
CA THR A 43 7.48 -7.12 -1.27
C THR A 43 8.10 -6.72 0.08
N GLY A 44 8.38 -5.42 0.25
CA GLY A 44 9.04 -4.90 1.46
C GLY A 44 10.57 -5.04 1.50
N SER A 45 11.20 -5.71 0.53
CA SER A 45 12.68 -5.79 0.42
C SER A 45 13.34 -4.45 0.10
N GLY A 46 12.57 -3.45 -0.33
CA GLY A 46 13.07 -2.13 -0.74
C GLY A 46 13.28 -1.96 -2.25
N LYS A 47 12.89 -2.94 -3.09
CA LYS A 47 13.00 -2.92 -4.57
C LYS A 47 12.60 -1.58 -5.18
N THR A 48 11.37 -1.13 -4.93
CA THR A 48 10.83 0.13 -5.46
C THR A 48 11.66 1.33 -5.01
N GLY A 49 12.16 1.32 -3.77
CA GLY A 49 13.04 2.37 -3.27
C GLY A 49 14.38 2.44 -4.01
N LEU A 50 15.01 1.30 -4.29
CA LEU A 50 16.22 1.26 -5.09
C LEU A 50 15.98 1.71 -6.54
N VAL A 51 14.87 1.27 -7.14
CA VAL A 51 14.47 1.72 -8.49
C VAL A 51 14.27 3.24 -8.52
N MET A 52 13.59 3.82 -7.53
CA MET A 52 13.46 5.28 -7.42
C MET A 52 14.80 5.97 -7.21
N VAL A 53 15.70 5.44 -6.39
CA VAL A 53 17.04 6.02 -6.22
C VAL A 53 17.83 6.01 -7.54
N LEU A 54 17.77 4.94 -8.33
CA LEU A 54 18.39 4.89 -9.66
C LEU A 54 17.82 5.97 -10.60
N VAL A 55 16.50 6.14 -10.61
CA VAL A 55 15.80 7.17 -11.38
C VAL A 55 16.21 8.57 -10.94
N GLU A 56 16.21 8.85 -9.64
CA GLU A 56 16.61 10.13 -9.07
C GLU A 56 18.06 10.49 -9.44
N GLU A 57 18.98 9.54 -9.35
CA GLU A 57 20.40 9.77 -9.70
C GLU A 57 20.59 9.97 -11.21
N ALA A 58 19.83 9.27 -12.06
CA ALA A 58 19.81 9.51 -13.50
C ALA A 58 19.37 10.95 -13.81
N LEU A 59 18.25 11.39 -13.22
CA LEU A 59 17.72 12.75 -13.39
C LEU A 59 18.68 13.81 -12.85
N ARG A 60 19.30 13.60 -11.68
CA ARG A 60 20.33 14.50 -11.12
C ARG A 60 21.55 14.61 -12.04
N SER A 61 21.87 13.55 -12.77
CA SER A 61 22.97 13.49 -13.74
C SER A 61 22.60 14.00 -15.13
N GLY A 62 21.35 14.41 -15.34
CA GLY A 62 20.86 14.92 -16.62
C GLY A 62 20.60 13.82 -17.67
N VAL A 63 20.42 12.58 -17.22
CA VAL A 63 20.05 11.43 -18.06
C VAL A 63 18.52 11.33 -18.10
N PRO A 64 17.89 11.47 -19.28
CA PRO A 64 16.46 11.24 -19.47
C PRO A 64 16.04 9.83 -19.02
N VAL A 65 14.85 9.73 -18.44
CA VAL A 65 14.28 8.45 -17.98
C VAL A 65 12.90 8.18 -18.56
N LEU A 66 12.68 6.94 -19.00
CA LEU A 66 11.36 6.39 -19.34
C LEU A 66 11.02 5.28 -18.36
N MET A 67 9.91 5.42 -17.65
CA MET A 67 9.49 4.56 -16.55
C MET A 67 8.17 3.89 -16.93
N VAL A 68 8.16 2.56 -17.00
CA VAL A 68 6.96 1.75 -17.22
C VAL A 68 6.44 1.28 -15.87
N ASP A 69 5.24 1.75 -15.53
CA ASP A 69 4.60 1.53 -14.24
C ASP A 69 3.38 0.62 -14.37
N VAL A 70 3.50 -0.61 -13.86
CA VAL A 70 2.42 -1.61 -13.83
C VAL A 70 1.67 -1.60 -12.50
N LYS A 71 2.32 -1.17 -11.41
CA LYS A 71 1.77 -1.28 -10.04
C LYS A 71 1.20 0.02 -9.50
N GLY A 72 1.47 1.16 -10.12
CA GLY A 72 1.05 2.48 -9.63
C GLY A 72 2.09 3.13 -8.70
N ASP A 73 3.27 2.54 -8.55
CA ASP A 73 4.27 2.97 -7.55
C ASP A 73 5.23 4.04 -8.09
N LEU A 74 5.53 4.03 -9.38
CA LEU A 74 6.51 4.97 -9.97
C LEU A 74 6.03 6.44 -10.04
N PRO A 75 4.71 6.76 -10.10
CA PRO A 75 4.20 8.12 -9.94
C PRO A 75 4.64 8.80 -8.63
N ASN A 76 5.08 8.04 -7.62
CA ASN A 76 5.65 8.58 -6.40
C ASN A 76 6.86 9.51 -6.63
N LEU A 77 7.55 9.41 -7.78
CA LEU A 77 8.59 10.37 -8.19
C LEU A 77 8.11 11.84 -8.11
N LEU A 78 6.81 12.07 -8.30
CA LEU A 78 6.22 13.42 -8.30
C LEU A 78 5.95 13.96 -6.89
N PHE A 79 6.02 13.12 -5.84
CA PHE A 79 6.00 13.55 -4.44
C PHE A 79 7.39 14.05 -3.99
N THR A 80 7.94 15.00 -4.74
CA THR A 80 9.14 15.76 -4.39
C THR A 80 8.74 17.05 -3.70
N PHE A 81 8.65 16.99 -2.38
CA PHE A 81 8.23 18.09 -1.50
C PHE A 81 9.46 18.90 -1.03
N PRO A 82 9.78 20.04 -1.66
CA PRO A 82 11.02 20.77 -1.42
C PRO A 82 11.16 21.32 0.01
N GLU A 83 10.06 21.65 0.70
CA GLU A 83 10.14 22.16 2.09
C GLU A 83 10.12 21.03 3.13
N LEU A 84 9.73 19.83 2.70
CA LEU A 84 9.45 18.68 3.54
C LEU A 84 8.50 19.04 4.69
N SER A 85 7.57 19.99 4.46
CA SER A 85 6.70 20.51 5.51
C SER A 85 5.49 19.59 5.71
N PRO A 86 4.93 19.48 6.94
CA PRO A 86 3.72 18.68 7.16
C PRO A 86 2.57 19.06 6.21
N ALA A 87 2.45 20.34 5.86
CA ALA A 87 1.43 20.85 4.93
C ALA A 87 1.56 20.28 3.51
N GLU A 88 2.76 19.90 3.07
CA GLU A 88 2.96 19.24 1.76
C GLU A 88 2.52 17.77 1.79
N PHE A 89 2.69 17.07 2.92
CA PHE A 89 2.32 15.67 3.08
C PHE A 89 0.83 15.47 3.36
N GLU A 90 0.23 16.32 4.19
CA GLU A 90 -1.13 16.17 4.72
C GLU A 90 -2.21 15.92 3.65
N PRO A 91 -2.25 16.63 2.50
CA PRO A 91 -3.28 16.43 1.47
C PRO A 91 -3.29 15.02 0.84
N TRP A 92 -2.22 14.26 1.06
CA TRP A 92 -1.97 12.94 0.50
C TRP A 92 -2.03 11.85 1.58
N ILE A 93 -2.49 12.15 2.79
CA ILE A 93 -2.70 11.14 3.83
C ILE A 93 -4.14 10.63 3.72
N ASP A 94 -4.32 9.31 3.85
CA ASP A 94 -5.66 8.71 3.89
C ASP A 94 -6.35 9.07 5.22
N PRO A 95 -7.41 9.91 5.20
CA PRO A 95 -8.10 10.32 6.42
C PRO A 95 -8.77 9.15 7.13
N SER A 96 -9.25 8.14 6.38
CA SER A 96 -9.87 6.95 6.95
C SER A 96 -8.85 6.06 7.64
N ALA A 97 -7.63 5.94 7.10
CA ALA A 97 -6.54 5.24 7.78
C ALA A 97 -6.13 5.95 9.08
N ALA A 98 -5.92 7.27 9.04
CA ALA A 98 -5.57 8.05 10.23
C ALA A 98 -6.64 7.93 11.33
N ALA A 99 -7.93 8.02 10.95
CA ALA A 99 -9.04 7.88 11.89
C ALA A 99 -9.14 6.47 12.51
N ARG A 100 -8.87 5.40 11.74
CA ARG A 100 -8.82 4.02 12.27
C ARG A 100 -7.76 3.85 13.35
N ASP A 101 -6.65 4.57 13.22
CA ASP A 101 -5.56 4.57 14.21
C ASP A 101 -5.79 5.58 15.34
N GLY A 102 -6.92 6.29 15.36
CA GLY A 102 -7.26 7.29 16.37
C GLY A 102 -6.43 8.57 16.26
N ARG A 103 -5.90 8.89 15.08
CA ARG A 103 -4.96 9.99 14.83
C ARG A 103 -5.53 11.03 13.87
N ALA A 104 -5.14 12.30 14.02
CA ALA A 104 -5.44 13.32 13.02
C ALA A 104 -4.45 13.26 11.84
N THR A 105 -4.88 13.67 10.65
CA THR A 105 -4.03 13.73 9.45
C THR A 105 -2.81 14.63 9.66
N ALA A 106 -2.99 15.74 10.36
CA ALA A 106 -1.92 16.67 10.71
C ALA A 106 -0.80 16.01 11.54
N ASP A 107 -1.16 15.15 12.50
CA ASP A 107 -0.17 14.44 13.34
C ASP A 107 0.63 13.45 12.51
N VAL A 108 -0.04 12.69 11.64
CA VAL A 108 0.60 11.76 10.71
C VAL A 108 1.53 12.52 9.74
N ALA A 109 1.10 13.68 9.25
CA ALA A 109 1.92 14.53 8.39
C ALA A 109 3.17 15.06 9.11
N GLY A 110 3.03 15.47 10.37
CA GLY A 110 4.14 15.91 11.22
C GLY A 110 5.21 14.83 11.39
N GLU A 111 4.79 13.61 11.71
CA GLU A 111 5.69 12.46 11.85
C GLU A 111 6.33 12.07 10.51
N LEU A 112 5.56 12.06 9.41
CA LEU A 112 6.08 11.76 8.08
C LEU A 112 7.16 12.76 7.66
N ALA A 113 6.90 14.06 7.83
CA ALA A 113 7.86 15.12 7.55
C ALA A 113 9.15 14.96 8.39
N ALA A 114 9.02 14.71 9.69
CA ALA A 114 10.18 14.48 10.56
C ALA A 114 10.98 13.23 10.15
N ARG A 115 10.30 12.12 9.85
CA ARG A 115 10.92 10.87 9.38
C ARG A 115 11.65 11.08 8.05
N TRP A 116 11.05 11.78 7.10
CA TRP A 116 11.66 12.02 5.79
C TRP A 116 12.92 12.90 5.92
N ARG A 117 12.87 13.97 6.72
CA ARG A 117 14.03 14.82 7.01
C ARG A 117 15.16 14.03 7.66
N ALA A 118 14.86 13.21 8.67
CA ALA A 118 15.87 12.39 9.34
C ALA A 118 16.50 11.35 8.40
N GLY A 119 15.69 10.68 7.56
CA GLY A 119 16.16 9.69 6.60
C GLY A 119 17.08 10.29 5.51
N LEU A 120 16.72 11.47 4.99
CA LEU A 120 17.56 12.22 4.05
C LEU A 120 18.88 12.65 4.70
N ALA A 121 18.82 13.22 5.91
CA ALA A 121 20.01 13.66 6.65
C ALA A 121 20.99 12.50 6.91
N ALA A 122 20.47 11.32 7.28
CA ALA A 122 21.29 10.11 7.45
C ALA A 122 22.01 9.67 6.16
N SER A 123 21.45 10.04 5.01
CA SER A 123 22.03 9.80 3.68
C SER A 123 22.90 10.95 3.17
N GLY A 124 23.13 12.00 3.97
CA GLY A 124 23.86 13.20 3.57
C GLY A 124 23.10 14.10 2.58
N LEU A 125 21.77 14.01 2.58
CA LEU A 125 20.87 14.77 1.70
C LEU A 125 19.93 15.67 2.52
N GLY A 126 19.32 16.66 1.87
CA GLY A 126 18.35 17.54 2.52
C GLY A 126 17.30 18.15 1.60
N PRO A 127 16.50 19.11 2.13
CA PRO A 127 15.48 19.83 1.36
C PRO A 127 16.01 20.44 0.05
N ALA A 128 17.25 20.97 0.08
CA ALA A 128 17.90 21.55 -1.09
C ALA A 128 18.11 20.53 -2.23
N ASP A 129 18.42 19.26 -1.92
CA ASP A 129 18.55 18.21 -2.93
C ASP A 129 17.20 17.86 -3.56
N VAL A 130 16.12 17.83 -2.76
CA VAL A 130 14.75 17.61 -3.24
C VAL A 130 14.34 18.74 -4.18
N ALA A 131 14.58 19.99 -3.78
CA ALA A 131 14.33 21.16 -4.60
C ALA A 131 15.15 21.15 -5.91
N ALA A 132 16.44 20.79 -5.84
CA ALA A 132 17.31 20.69 -7.01
C ALA A 132 16.87 19.59 -7.99
N LEU A 133 16.44 18.43 -7.49
CA LEU A 133 15.88 17.35 -8.32
C LEU A 133 14.60 17.83 -9.02
N ARG A 134 13.67 18.42 -8.26
CA ARG A 134 12.40 18.95 -8.79
C ARG A 134 12.61 20.02 -9.86
N ALA A 135 13.54 20.94 -9.65
CA ALA A 135 13.85 22.00 -10.61
C ALA A 135 14.50 21.49 -11.90
N ARG A 136 15.24 20.38 -11.82
CA ARG A 136 15.97 19.78 -12.96
C ARG A 136 15.10 18.88 -13.82
N MET A 137 14.12 18.20 -13.24
CA MET A 137 13.28 17.26 -14.00
C MET A 137 12.13 17.94 -14.73
N ALA A 138 11.76 17.39 -15.88
CA ALA A 138 10.57 17.73 -16.66
C ALA A 138 9.64 16.50 -16.65
N PRO A 139 8.76 16.35 -15.64
CA PRO A 139 7.97 15.15 -15.45
C PRO A 139 6.77 15.10 -16.39
N ARG A 140 6.52 13.95 -17.00
CA ARG A 140 5.30 13.64 -17.74
C ARG A 140 4.73 12.33 -17.22
N LEU A 141 3.44 12.32 -16.88
CA LEU A 141 2.73 11.14 -16.41
C LEU A 141 1.68 10.75 -17.43
N LEU A 142 2.08 9.85 -18.33
CA LEU A 142 1.28 9.40 -19.45
C LEU A 142 0.36 8.25 -19.02
N THR A 143 -0.92 8.34 -19.36
CA THR A 143 -1.95 7.38 -18.94
C THR A 143 -2.82 6.95 -20.13
N PRO A 144 -2.43 5.91 -20.89
CA PRO A 144 -3.21 5.41 -22.03
C PRO A 144 -4.65 5.04 -21.66
N GLY A 145 -5.62 5.31 -22.55
CA GLY A 145 -7.04 4.97 -22.32
C GLY A 145 -7.74 5.84 -21.27
N THR A 146 -7.06 6.79 -20.64
CA THR A 146 -7.65 7.69 -19.63
C THR A 146 -7.10 9.10 -19.67
N THR A 147 -7.87 10.05 -19.18
CA THR A 147 -7.50 11.48 -19.06
C THR A 147 -7.12 11.85 -17.63
N ALA A 148 -6.77 10.86 -16.80
CA ALA A 148 -6.35 11.11 -15.41
C ALA A 148 -4.99 11.81 -15.34
N GLY A 149 -4.01 11.33 -16.14
CA GLY A 149 -2.78 12.04 -16.41
C GLY A 149 -2.80 12.65 -17.81
N GLU A 150 -1.67 12.64 -18.49
CA GLU A 150 -1.55 13.03 -19.88
C GLU A 150 -2.01 11.86 -20.80
N PRO A 151 -3.06 12.03 -21.62
CA PRO A 151 -3.51 10.98 -22.52
C PRO A 151 -2.52 10.76 -23.67
N ILE A 152 -2.44 9.53 -24.18
CA ILE A 152 -1.66 9.16 -25.38
C ILE A 152 -2.59 8.56 -26.42
N HIS A 153 -2.44 9.00 -27.67
CA HIS A 153 -3.10 8.40 -28.81
C HIS A 153 -2.37 7.11 -29.21
N VAL A 154 -2.74 5.97 -28.60
CA VAL A 154 -2.06 4.68 -28.84
C VAL A 154 -2.44 4.01 -30.18
N LEU A 155 -3.46 4.52 -30.86
CA LEU A 155 -3.83 4.14 -32.22
C LEU A 155 -3.20 5.03 -33.29
N SER A 156 -2.26 5.92 -32.93
CA SER A 156 -1.68 6.87 -33.88
C SER A 156 -0.97 6.20 -35.06
N ALA A 157 -0.39 5.01 -34.87
CA ALA A 157 0.25 4.24 -35.95
C ALA A 157 -0.75 3.74 -37.00
N LEU A 158 -2.03 3.63 -36.64
CA LEU A 158 -3.12 3.31 -37.55
C LEU A 158 -3.63 4.57 -38.27
N GLU A 159 -3.83 5.66 -37.53
CA GLU A 159 -4.51 6.85 -38.08
C GLU A 159 -3.57 7.81 -38.83
N THR A 160 -2.27 7.81 -38.50
CA THR A 160 -1.29 8.74 -39.05
C THR A 160 -0.12 7.99 -39.67
N ARG A 161 0.28 8.37 -40.89
CA ARG A 161 1.49 7.82 -41.52
C ARG A 161 2.73 8.27 -40.74
N SER A 162 3.42 7.31 -40.14
CA SER A 162 4.70 7.52 -39.49
C SER A 162 5.85 7.66 -40.52
N PRO A 163 6.91 8.45 -40.23
CA PRO A 163 8.16 8.44 -41.00
C PRO A 163 8.80 7.04 -41.12
N LEU A 164 8.49 6.12 -40.19
CA LEU A 164 8.98 4.73 -40.23
C LEU A 164 8.62 3.99 -41.52
N TRP A 165 7.55 4.38 -42.23
CA TRP A 165 7.24 3.78 -43.53
C TRP A 165 8.32 4.03 -44.60
N ASP A 166 9.15 5.06 -44.43
CA ASP A 166 10.29 5.36 -45.29
C ASP A 166 11.63 4.85 -44.72
N GLU A 167 11.75 4.82 -43.39
CA GLU A 167 13.01 4.54 -42.68
C GLU A 167 13.19 3.08 -42.25
N ASP A 168 12.13 2.44 -41.74
CA ASP A 168 12.11 1.07 -41.21
C ASP A 168 10.70 0.47 -41.39
N GLU A 169 10.46 -0.09 -42.58
CA GLU A 169 9.16 -0.64 -42.99
C GLU A 169 8.71 -1.82 -42.11
N GLU A 170 9.66 -2.61 -41.58
CA GLU A 170 9.35 -3.71 -40.66
C GLU A 170 8.81 -3.17 -39.34
N ALA A 171 9.48 -2.18 -38.74
CA ALA A 171 9.00 -1.52 -37.53
C ALA A 171 7.65 -0.80 -37.75
N ALA A 172 7.43 -0.21 -38.92
CA ALA A 172 6.15 0.42 -39.27
C ALA A 172 5.00 -0.61 -39.31
N ARG A 173 5.22 -1.78 -39.93
CA ARG A 173 4.23 -2.88 -39.95
C ARG A 173 3.98 -3.46 -38.57
N GLU A 174 5.00 -3.60 -37.74
CA GLU A 174 4.88 -4.12 -36.37
C GLU A 174 4.06 -3.17 -35.50
N ALA A 175 4.31 -1.86 -35.58
CA ALA A 175 3.52 -0.84 -34.89
C ALA A 175 2.05 -0.86 -35.35
N LEU A 176 1.82 -0.91 -36.67
CA LEU A 176 0.47 -1.03 -37.24
C LEU A 176 -0.24 -2.29 -36.74
N SER A 177 0.44 -3.44 -36.81
CA SER A 177 -0.09 -4.74 -36.36
C SER A 177 -0.51 -4.70 -34.90
N ALA A 178 0.31 -4.12 -34.03
CA ALA A 178 0.01 -3.99 -32.61
C ALA A 178 -1.14 -3.01 -32.34
N SER A 179 -1.28 -1.91 -33.10
CA SER A 179 -2.44 -1.01 -32.99
C SER A 179 -3.73 -1.69 -33.42
N LEU A 180 -3.68 -2.51 -34.47
CA LEU A 180 -4.83 -3.32 -34.91
C LEU A 180 -5.19 -4.41 -33.91
N SER A 181 -4.20 -5.05 -33.29
CA SER A 181 -4.45 -6.02 -32.21
C SER A 181 -5.14 -5.37 -31.01
N LEU A 182 -4.72 -4.17 -30.62
CA LEU A 182 -5.40 -3.39 -29.58
C LEU A 182 -6.84 -3.04 -29.99
N LEU A 183 -7.04 -2.56 -31.21
CA LEU A 183 -8.38 -2.25 -31.75
C LEU A 183 -9.31 -3.47 -31.69
N LEU A 184 -8.87 -4.63 -32.18
CA LEU A 184 -9.65 -5.86 -32.17
C LEU A 184 -9.93 -6.36 -30.74
N ARG A 185 -8.97 -6.20 -29.83
CA ARG A 185 -9.17 -6.55 -28.41
C ARG A 185 -10.25 -5.69 -27.76
N LEU A 186 -10.26 -4.38 -28.04
CA LEU A 186 -11.27 -3.45 -27.52
C LEU A 186 -12.69 -3.75 -28.02
N VAL A 187 -12.82 -4.42 -29.17
CA VAL A 187 -14.09 -4.93 -29.70
C VAL A 187 -14.48 -6.29 -29.08
N GLY A 188 -13.60 -6.91 -28.29
CA GLY A 188 -13.82 -8.21 -27.66
C GLY A 188 -13.43 -9.41 -28.53
N ARG A 189 -12.58 -9.20 -29.56
CA ARG A 189 -12.03 -10.28 -30.40
C ARG A 189 -10.65 -10.71 -29.93
N ASP A 190 -10.24 -11.93 -30.32
CA ASP A 190 -8.89 -12.45 -30.07
C ASP A 190 -7.94 -12.03 -31.20
N PRO A 191 -6.97 -11.14 -30.93
CA PRO A 191 -6.12 -10.57 -31.97
C PRO A 191 -4.87 -11.43 -32.21
N ASP A 192 -4.99 -12.48 -33.03
CA ASP A 192 -3.82 -13.22 -33.55
C ASP A 192 -3.39 -12.63 -34.91
N PRO A 193 -2.25 -11.92 -35.01
CA PRO A 193 -1.82 -11.29 -36.26
C PRO A 193 -1.57 -12.27 -37.43
N ALA A 194 -1.30 -13.55 -37.12
CA ALA A 194 -1.00 -14.55 -38.13
C ALA A 194 -2.22 -15.43 -38.48
N ARG A 195 -3.20 -15.55 -37.58
CA ARG A 195 -4.34 -16.48 -37.74
C ARG A 195 -5.70 -15.80 -37.86
N SER A 196 -5.87 -14.60 -37.31
CA SER A 196 -7.15 -13.87 -37.39
C SER A 196 -7.35 -13.31 -38.79
N ARG A 197 -8.43 -13.74 -39.45
CA ARG A 197 -8.82 -13.22 -40.79
C ARG A 197 -9.15 -11.73 -40.72
N GLU A 198 -9.75 -11.29 -39.62
CA GLU A 198 -10.06 -9.89 -39.34
C GLU A 198 -8.80 -9.05 -39.26
N HIS A 199 -7.80 -9.51 -38.51
CA HIS A 199 -6.52 -8.81 -38.35
C HIS A 199 -5.80 -8.70 -39.69
N VAL A 200 -5.62 -9.82 -40.40
CA VAL A 200 -4.93 -9.84 -41.70
C VAL A 200 -5.61 -8.91 -42.71
N LEU A 201 -6.95 -8.91 -42.79
CA LEU A 201 -7.68 -8.02 -43.68
C LEU A 201 -7.49 -6.55 -43.30
N LEU A 202 -7.67 -6.20 -42.02
CA LEU A 202 -7.49 -4.83 -41.55
C LEU A 202 -6.05 -4.34 -41.77
N ALA A 203 -5.05 -5.19 -41.55
CA ALA A 203 -3.65 -4.88 -41.79
C ALA A 203 -3.40 -4.54 -43.26
N HIS A 204 -3.91 -5.35 -44.20
CA HIS A 204 -3.78 -5.08 -45.64
C HIS A 204 -4.47 -3.78 -46.06
N LEU A 205 -5.68 -3.53 -45.56
CA LEU A 205 -6.42 -2.31 -45.86
C LEU A 205 -5.70 -1.07 -45.31
N ALA A 206 -5.28 -1.11 -44.05
CA ALA A 206 -4.59 0.00 -43.40
C ALA A 206 -3.22 0.28 -44.02
N GLU A 207 -2.40 -0.74 -44.22
CA GLU A 207 -1.07 -0.62 -44.82
C GLU A 207 -1.14 0.00 -46.22
N ARG A 208 -2.10 -0.41 -47.05
CA ARG A 208 -2.31 0.19 -48.37
C ARG A 208 -2.53 1.69 -48.27
N ARG A 209 -3.41 2.14 -47.38
CA ARG A 209 -3.72 3.57 -47.21
C ARG A 209 -2.48 4.33 -46.74
N LEU A 210 -1.81 3.83 -45.71
CA LEU A 210 -0.62 4.48 -45.13
C LEU A 210 0.52 4.58 -46.14
N ARG A 211 0.76 3.55 -46.96
CA ARG A 211 1.71 3.61 -48.08
C ARG A 211 1.31 4.60 -49.16
N GLY A 212 0.01 4.74 -49.41
CA GLY A 212 -0.55 5.72 -50.33
C GLY A 212 -0.56 7.16 -49.79
N GLY A 213 -0.01 7.42 -48.60
CA GLY A 213 -0.04 8.73 -47.96
C GLY A 213 -1.41 9.12 -47.39
N GLN A 214 -2.31 8.16 -47.22
CA GLN A 214 -3.67 8.34 -46.71
C GLN A 214 -3.75 7.88 -45.25
N ALA A 215 -4.60 8.54 -44.46
CA ALA A 215 -4.92 8.08 -43.11
C ALA A 215 -5.69 6.75 -43.17
N ALA A 216 -5.37 5.82 -42.26
CA ALA A 216 -6.12 4.58 -42.08
C ALA A 216 -6.95 4.60 -40.78
N GLY A 217 -7.64 5.73 -40.55
CA GLY A 217 -8.55 5.87 -39.42
C GLY A 217 -9.68 4.86 -39.44
N LEU A 218 -10.36 4.73 -38.30
CA LEU A 218 -11.43 3.75 -38.14
C LEU A 218 -12.60 4.04 -39.11
N GLU A 219 -12.89 5.31 -39.33
CA GLU A 219 -13.89 5.79 -40.28
C GLU A 219 -13.58 5.32 -41.72
N GLU A 220 -12.33 5.46 -42.16
CA GLU A 220 -11.87 5.00 -43.47
C GLU A 220 -11.88 3.48 -43.59
N LEU A 221 -11.44 2.77 -42.55
CA LEU A 221 -11.43 1.31 -42.53
C LEU A 221 -12.85 0.72 -42.53
N LEU A 222 -13.81 1.39 -41.91
CA LEU A 222 -15.23 1.01 -41.98
C LEU A 222 -15.75 1.09 -43.43
N ALA A 223 -15.38 2.13 -44.17
CA ALA A 223 -15.72 2.26 -45.59
C ALA A 223 -15.04 1.18 -46.43
N ASP A 224 -13.76 0.93 -46.19
CA ASP A 224 -12.99 -0.10 -46.90
C ASP A 224 -13.48 -1.53 -46.56
N LEU A 225 -13.99 -1.78 -45.35
CA LEU A 225 -14.62 -3.07 -45.01
C LEU A 225 -15.94 -3.29 -45.76
N ALA A 226 -16.72 -2.22 -45.96
CA ALA A 226 -17.98 -2.29 -46.69
C ALA A 226 -17.74 -2.54 -48.19
N ALA A 227 -16.78 -1.82 -48.77
CA ALA A 227 -16.37 -1.95 -50.17
C ALA A 227 -14.83 -2.07 -50.28
N PRO A 228 -14.27 -3.29 -50.12
CA PRO A 228 -12.84 -3.53 -50.14
C PRO A 228 -12.24 -3.06 -51.46
N PRO A 229 -11.29 -2.13 -51.43
CA PRO A 229 -10.70 -1.64 -52.66
C PRO A 229 -9.66 -2.63 -53.23
N ILE A 230 -9.57 -3.85 -52.70
CA ILE A 230 -8.65 -4.93 -53.06
C ILE A 230 -9.44 -6.10 -53.68
N ALA A 231 -8.86 -6.76 -54.69
CA ALA A 231 -9.48 -7.95 -55.29
C ALA A 231 -9.24 -9.21 -54.44
N ALA A 232 -8.03 -9.36 -53.87
CA ALA A 232 -7.61 -10.56 -53.16
C ALA A 232 -6.77 -10.24 -51.91
N VAL A 233 -6.76 -11.18 -50.96
CA VAL A 233 -5.84 -11.24 -49.82
C VAL A 233 -5.01 -12.52 -49.97
N GLY A 234 -3.70 -12.37 -50.19
CA GLY A 234 -2.86 -13.49 -50.60
C GLY A 234 -3.34 -14.08 -51.93
N ALA A 235 -3.59 -15.40 -51.96
CA ALA A 235 -4.04 -16.12 -53.15
C ALA A 235 -5.58 -16.29 -53.25
N LEU A 236 -6.34 -15.71 -52.33
CA LEU A 236 -7.79 -15.85 -52.26
C LEU A 236 -8.48 -14.53 -52.59
N GLU A 237 -9.53 -14.57 -53.40
CA GLU A 237 -10.43 -13.43 -53.60
C GLU A 237 -10.98 -12.94 -52.24
N VAL A 238 -11.15 -11.64 -52.09
CA VAL A 238 -11.48 -11.01 -50.79
C VAL A 238 -12.76 -11.59 -50.18
N ASP A 239 -13.77 -11.87 -50.99
CA ASP A 239 -15.05 -12.45 -50.55
C ASP A 239 -14.94 -13.91 -50.15
N ALA A 240 -14.00 -14.65 -50.73
CA ALA A 240 -13.70 -16.02 -50.36
C ALA A 240 -12.86 -16.09 -49.08
N PHE A 241 -11.96 -15.12 -48.87
CA PHE A 241 -11.17 -15.00 -47.66
C PHE A 241 -12.01 -14.55 -46.46
N PHE A 242 -12.81 -13.51 -46.63
CA PHE A 242 -13.63 -12.91 -45.58
C PHE A 242 -14.98 -12.44 -46.13
N ALA A 243 -16.03 -13.24 -45.89
CA ALA A 243 -17.30 -13.12 -46.58
C ALA A 243 -17.99 -11.77 -46.30
N PRO A 244 -18.79 -11.23 -47.25
CA PRO A 244 -19.47 -9.93 -47.08
C PRO A 244 -20.28 -9.82 -45.78
N LYS A 245 -20.95 -10.89 -45.35
CA LYS A 245 -21.71 -10.93 -44.09
C LYS A 245 -20.81 -10.81 -42.85
N GLU A 246 -19.63 -11.45 -42.88
CA GLU A 246 -18.62 -11.37 -41.81
C GLU A 246 -17.99 -9.98 -41.77
N ARG A 247 -17.65 -9.40 -42.93
CA ARG A 247 -17.19 -8.00 -43.06
C ARG A 247 -18.18 -7.00 -42.48
N GLN A 248 -19.45 -7.14 -42.82
CA GLN A 248 -20.51 -6.28 -42.27
C GLN A 248 -20.68 -6.47 -40.76
N ALA A 249 -20.47 -7.68 -40.22
CA ALA A 249 -20.50 -7.89 -38.77
C ALA A 249 -19.34 -7.18 -38.07
N LEU A 250 -18.11 -7.35 -38.56
CA LEU A 250 -16.94 -6.64 -38.04
C LEU A 250 -17.11 -5.12 -38.14
N ALA A 251 -17.62 -4.61 -39.27
CA ALA A 251 -17.87 -3.18 -39.44
C ALA A 251 -18.91 -2.64 -38.43
N ARG A 252 -19.98 -3.39 -38.13
CA ARG A 252 -20.95 -2.98 -37.09
C ARG A 252 -20.33 -2.93 -35.70
N GLU A 253 -19.49 -3.91 -35.36
CA GLU A 253 -18.80 -3.97 -34.08
C GLU A 253 -17.80 -2.82 -33.93
N LEU A 254 -16.98 -2.57 -34.96
CA LEU A 254 -16.06 -1.43 -35.02
C LEU A 254 -16.78 -0.09 -34.96
N ASN A 255 -17.93 0.06 -35.65
CA ASN A 255 -18.74 1.26 -35.56
C ASN A 255 -19.33 1.46 -34.16
N THR A 256 -19.70 0.38 -33.48
CA THR A 256 -20.17 0.43 -32.09
C THR A 256 -19.05 0.91 -31.16
N LEU A 257 -17.83 0.42 -31.36
CA LEU A 257 -16.65 0.90 -30.65
C LEU A 257 -16.37 2.38 -30.96
N LEU A 258 -16.44 2.80 -32.21
CA LEU A 258 -16.26 4.20 -32.63
C LEU A 258 -17.26 5.14 -31.94
N ALA A 259 -18.52 4.69 -31.78
CA ALA A 259 -19.56 5.44 -31.08
C ALA A 259 -19.41 5.42 -29.55
N SER A 260 -18.50 4.60 -28.99
CA SER A 260 -18.30 4.45 -27.55
C SER A 260 -17.52 5.63 -26.95
N PRO A 261 -18.04 6.31 -25.91
CA PRO A 261 -17.31 7.35 -25.19
C PRO A 261 -15.99 6.87 -24.56
N THR A 262 -15.93 5.59 -24.16
CA THR A 262 -14.72 4.97 -23.59
C THR A 262 -13.64 4.82 -24.63
N PHE A 263 -13.98 4.55 -25.89
CA PHE A 263 -12.99 4.43 -26.98
C PHE A 263 -12.35 5.77 -27.32
N ALA A 264 -13.12 6.87 -27.23
CA ALA A 264 -12.62 8.20 -27.55
C ALA A 264 -11.39 8.62 -26.74
N THR A 265 -11.15 8.07 -25.54
CA THR A 265 -9.94 8.36 -24.75
C THR A 265 -8.68 7.68 -25.30
N TRP A 266 -8.79 6.58 -26.04
CA TRP A 266 -7.68 5.87 -26.68
C TRP A 266 -7.11 6.60 -27.90
N ARG A 267 -7.92 7.49 -28.49
CA ARG A 267 -7.57 8.35 -29.63
C ARG A 267 -7.12 9.76 -29.22
N LYS A 268 -7.17 10.09 -27.93
CA LYS A 268 -6.84 11.43 -27.41
C LYS A 268 -5.37 11.54 -27.04
N GLY A 269 -4.84 12.75 -27.18
CA GLY A 269 -3.50 13.09 -26.73
C GLY A 269 -2.47 13.10 -27.86
N ALA A 270 -1.21 13.26 -27.49
CA ALA A 270 -0.11 13.22 -28.45
C ALA A 270 0.05 11.80 -29.04
N PRO A 271 0.54 11.66 -30.27
CA PRO A 271 0.98 10.39 -30.82
C PRO A 271 2.00 9.70 -29.91
N LEU A 272 2.08 8.38 -30.02
CA LEU A 272 3.13 7.61 -29.35
C LEU A 272 4.48 7.91 -30.04
N ASP A 273 5.26 8.82 -29.45
CA ASP A 273 6.55 9.29 -29.98
C ASP A 273 7.62 9.27 -28.88
N VAL A 274 8.28 8.12 -28.72
CA VAL A 274 9.31 7.94 -27.68
C VAL A 274 10.49 8.89 -27.89
N ALA A 275 10.83 9.22 -29.14
CA ALA A 275 11.93 10.12 -29.45
C ALA A 275 11.66 11.52 -28.90
N GLY A 276 10.51 12.09 -29.27
CA GLY A 276 10.08 13.41 -28.78
C GLY A 276 9.88 13.44 -27.27
N TRP A 277 9.59 12.31 -26.61
CA TRP A 277 9.44 12.27 -25.15
C TRP A 277 10.77 12.32 -24.39
N LEU A 278 11.86 11.83 -24.99
CA LEU A 278 13.18 11.74 -24.36
C LEU A 278 14.15 12.84 -24.80
N GLU A 279 13.74 13.70 -25.74
CA GLU A 279 14.47 14.91 -26.12
C GLU A 279 14.44 15.97 -25.01
N ARG A 280 15.57 16.68 -24.82
CA ARG A 280 15.62 17.81 -23.88
C ARG A 280 14.83 18.98 -24.46
N GLY A 281 13.97 19.59 -23.65
CA GLY A 281 13.07 20.65 -24.12
C GLY A 281 11.87 20.13 -24.91
N ALA A 282 11.55 18.83 -24.81
CA ALA A 282 10.37 18.21 -25.41
C ALA A 282 9.08 19.03 -25.20
N PRO A 283 8.30 19.31 -26.25
CA PRO A 283 7.02 20.00 -26.14
C PRO A 283 6.06 19.25 -25.20
N GLY A 284 5.34 19.98 -24.36
CA GLY A 284 4.25 19.43 -23.53
C GLY A 284 4.63 19.04 -22.09
N ALA A 285 5.92 18.98 -21.73
CA ALA A 285 6.31 18.84 -20.33
C ALA A 285 6.05 20.15 -19.54
N PRO A 286 5.47 20.10 -18.32
CA PRO A 286 5.32 21.28 -17.48
C PRO A 286 6.67 21.96 -17.23
N GLY A 287 6.81 23.19 -17.72
CA GLY A 287 8.06 23.96 -17.62
C GLY A 287 9.19 23.44 -18.51
N ALA A 288 8.87 23.05 -19.76
CA ALA A 288 9.80 22.68 -20.84
C ALA A 288 10.75 23.82 -21.23
N ASP A 289 11.60 24.24 -20.30
CA ASP A 289 12.80 25.02 -20.60
C ASP A 289 13.83 24.05 -21.22
N ALA A 290 14.55 24.51 -22.26
CA ALA A 290 15.52 23.70 -23.01
C ALA A 290 16.63 23.01 -22.18
N GLY A 291 16.75 23.33 -20.88
CA GLY A 291 17.71 22.76 -19.95
C GLY A 291 17.21 21.62 -19.04
N LYS A 292 15.90 21.34 -18.96
CA LYS A 292 15.38 20.31 -18.04
C LYS A 292 15.51 18.89 -18.60
N THR A 293 15.64 17.93 -17.69
CA THR A 293 15.83 16.51 -18.00
C THR A 293 14.48 15.78 -18.02
N PRO A 294 14.09 15.14 -19.13
CA PRO A 294 12.82 14.41 -19.21
C PRO A 294 12.68 13.30 -18.18
N ALA A 295 11.53 13.24 -17.52
CA ALA A 295 11.13 12.15 -16.63
C ALA A 295 9.75 11.63 -17.05
N VAL A 296 9.72 10.63 -17.92
CA VAL A 296 8.49 10.14 -18.55
C VAL A 296 8.02 8.89 -17.81
N ILE A 297 6.82 8.93 -17.25
CA ILE A 297 6.19 7.80 -16.57
C ILE A 297 5.01 7.36 -17.41
N VAL A 298 5.05 6.14 -17.93
CA VAL A 298 3.92 5.49 -18.61
C VAL A 298 3.24 4.57 -17.60
N SER A 299 2.12 5.01 -17.04
CA SER A 299 1.33 4.23 -16.09
C SER A 299 0.25 3.43 -16.81
N VAL A 300 0.29 2.12 -16.65
CA VAL A 300 -0.68 1.15 -17.18
C VAL A 300 -1.37 0.34 -16.07
N ALA A 301 -1.20 0.76 -14.81
CA ALA A 301 -1.78 0.12 -13.63
C ALA A 301 -3.32 0.09 -13.62
N HIS A 302 -3.97 1.00 -14.37
CA HIS A 302 -5.44 1.07 -14.47
C HIS A 302 -6.03 0.26 -15.63
N LEU A 303 -5.18 -0.35 -16.48
CA LEU A 303 -5.60 -1.15 -17.62
C LEU A 303 -5.79 -2.61 -17.23
N GLU A 304 -6.68 -3.30 -17.94
CA GLU A 304 -6.84 -4.75 -17.87
C GLU A 304 -5.58 -5.46 -18.42
N ASP A 305 -5.35 -6.72 -18.02
CA ASP A 305 -4.08 -7.41 -18.30
C ASP A 305 -3.75 -7.51 -19.80
N ASP A 306 -4.72 -7.82 -20.67
CA ASP A 306 -4.48 -7.91 -22.12
C ASP A 306 -4.29 -6.54 -22.79
N GLU A 307 -5.05 -5.54 -22.36
CA GLU A 307 -4.88 -4.15 -22.81
C GLU A 307 -3.49 -3.65 -22.44
N ARG A 308 -3.05 -3.96 -21.22
CA ARG A 308 -1.72 -3.64 -20.70
C ARG A 308 -0.62 -4.30 -21.56
N LEU A 309 -0.75 -5.58 -21.89
CA LEU A 309 0.20 -6.29 -22.75
C LEU A 309 0.31 -5.66 -24.14
N LEU A 310 -0.82 -5.29 -24.76
CA LEU A 310 -0.84 -4.70 -26.10
C LEU A 310 -0.28 -3.28 -26.11
N VAL A 311 -0.67 -2.44 -25.15
CA VAL A 311 -0.15 -1.07 -25.00
C VAL A 311 1.36 -1.06 -24.73
N LEU A 312 1.84 -1.95 -23.86
CA LEU A 312 3.28 -2.06 -23.61
C LEU A 312 4.03 -2.67 -24.79
N GLY A 313 3.41 -3.58 -25.54
CA GLY A 313 3.95 -4.07 -26.81
C GLY A 313 4.23 -2.92 -27.77
N LEU A 314 3.21 -2.09 -28.02
CA LEU A 314 3.33 -0.87 -28.83
C LEU A 314 4.45 0.07 -28.35
N LEU A 315 4.49 0.33 -27.03
CA LEU A 315 5.52 1.19 -26.44
C LEU A 315 6.93 0.65 -26.68
N PHE A 316 7.16 -0.66 -26.46
CA PHE A 316 8.49 -1.24 -26.61
C PHE A 316 8.93 -1.37 -28.06
N GLU A 317 8.01 -1.54 -29.01
CA GLU A 317 8.35 -1.45 -30.44
C GLU A 317 8.79 -0.04 -30.83
N GLN A 318 8.07 0.99 -30.37
CA GLN A 318 8.44 2.38 -30.62
C GLN A 318 9.77 2.75 -29.96
N LEU A 319 10.02 2.26 -28.75
CA LEU A 319 11.30 2.41 -28.07
C LEU A 319 12.44 1.71 -28.84
N LEU A 320 12.21 0.49 -29.34
CA LEU A 320 13.21 -0.25 -30.11
C LEU A 320 13.53 0.45 -31.44
N SER A 321 12.51 0.94 -32.13
CA SER A 321 12.66 1.73 -33.36
C SER A 321 13.49 2.99 -33.12
N TRP A 322 13.17 3.75 -32.06
CA TRP A 322 13.96 4.91 -31.65
C TRP A 322 15.43 4.53 -31.39
N VAL A 323 15.68 3.46 -30.61
CA VAL A 323 17.04 2.96 -30.31
C VAL A 323 17.83 2.65 -31.58
N ARG A 324 17.21 2.04 -32.59
CA ARG A 324 17.85 1.70 -33.88
C ARG A 324 18.24 2.93 -34.69
N GLY A 325 17.51 4.04 -34.55
CA GLY A 325 17.82 5.32 -35.19
C GLY A 325 18.96 6.10 -34.53
N LEU A 326 19.45 5.68 -33.35
CA LEU A 326 20.48 6.40 -32.63
C LEU A 326 21.89 6.12 -33.16
N SER A 327 22.79 7.08 -32.99
CA SER A 327 24.23 6.87 -33.13
C SER A 327 24.80 6.02 -31.98
N GLY A 328 25.78 5.17 -32.28
CA GLY A 328 26.45 4.37 -31.27
C GLY A 328 27.18 5.22 -30.22
N THR A 329 27.13 4.79 -28.95
CA THR A 329 27.85 5.45 -27.85
C THR A 329 28.03 4.50 -26.66
N SER A 330 29.10 4.70 -25.90
CA SER A 330 29.37 4.01 -24.63
C SER A 330 28.83 4.76 -23.41
N ASP A 331 28.41 6.01 -23.58
CA ASP A 331 27.83 6.81 -22.50
C ASP A 331 26.35 6.49 -22.29
N LEU A 332 25.87 6.59 -21.05
CA LEU A 332 24.45 6.42 -20.77
C LEU A 332 23.66 7.64 -21.29
N ARG A 333 22.95 7.45 -22.40
CA ARG A 333 22.11 8.45 -23.06
C ARG A 333 20.74 8.55 -22.44
N ALA A 334 20.13 7.41 -22.10
CA ALA A 334 18.80 7.34 -21.50
C ALA A 334 18.69 6.07 -20.64
N LEU A 335 17.81 6.12 -19.64
CA LEU A 335 17.51 4.99 -18.78
C LEU A 335 16.03 4.60 -18.91
N VAL A 336 15.80 3.37 -19.35
CA VAL A 336 14.46 2.76 -19.39
C VAL A 336 14.31 1.90 -18.15
N VAL A 337 13.26 2.13 -17.38
CA VAL A 337 12.95 1.40 -16.15
C VAL A 337 11.62 0.71 -16.33
N PHE A 338 11.57 -0.60 -16.08
CA PHE A 338 10.33 -1.36 -16.10
C PHE A 338 10.09 -1.98 -14.72
N ASP A 339 9.10 -1.46 -14.01
CA ASP A 339 8.67 -2.05 -12.75
C ASP A 339 7.70 -3.22 -12.94
N GLU A 340 8.02 -4.33 -12.28
CA GLU A 340 7.33 -5.62 -12.35
C GLU A 340 7.22 -6.20 -13.77
N VAL A 341 8.32 -6.81 -14.23
CA VAL A 341 8.39 -7.46 -15.56
C VAL A 341 7.71 -8.84 -15.63
N PHE A 342 7.22 -9.38 -14.50
CA PHE A 342 6.50 -10.66 -14.48
C PHE A 342 5.30 -10.66 -15.44
N GLY A 343 5.17 -11.72 -16.25
CA GLY A 343 4.13 -11.85 -17.29
C GLY A 343 4.48 -11.18 -18.64
N PHE A 344 5.43 -10.23 -18.66
CA PHE A 344 5.82 -9.50 -19.88
C PHE A 344 7.06 -10.07 -20.58
N LEU A 345 7.89 -10.81 -19.83
CA LEU A 345 9.07 -11.51 -20.33
C LEU A 345 9.12 -12.98 -19.83
N PRO A 346 8.06 -13.78 -20.08
CA PRO A 346 7.99 -15.15 -19.57
C PRO A 346 8.96 -16.08 -20.31
N PRO A 347 9.39 -17.21 -19.71
CA PRO A 347 10.14 -18.25 -20.41
C PRO A 347 9.31 -18.86 -21.56
N HIS A 348 10.00 -19.51 -22.51
CA HIS A 348 9.35 -20.26 -23.60
C HIS A 348 8.43 -21.36 -23.03
N PRO A 349 7.23 -21.62 -23.62
CA PRO A 349 6.73 -21.18 -24.93
C PRO A 349 5.88 -19.90 -24.94
N ALA A 350 5.60 -19.30 -23.79
CA ALA A 350 4.83 -18.06 -23.75
C ALA A 350 5.56 -16.94 -24.51
N SER A 351 4.83 -16.21 -25.35
CA SER A 351 5.38 -15.16 -26.21
C SER A 351 4.41 -13.99 -26.36
N PRO A 352 4.17 -13.22 -25.29
CA PRO A 352 3.36 -12.01 -25.38
C PRO A 352 3.98 -10.97 -26.33
N PRO A 353 3.19 -9.99 -26.82
CA PRO A 353 3.67 -8.92 -27.71
C PRO A 353 4.88 -8.16 -27.16
N THR A 354 5.04 -8.07 -25.84
CA THR A 354 6.16 -7.39 -25.18
C THR A 354 7.48 -8.17 -25.23
N LYS A 355 7.46 -9.50 -25.37
CA LYS A 355 8.64 -10.35 -25.18
C LYS A 355 9.72 -10.07 -26.22
N ARG A 356 9.34 -10.10 -27.51
CA ARG A 356 10.27 -9.92 -28.63
C ARG A 356 11.00 -8.56 -28.59
N PRO A 357 10.31 -7.40 -28.47
CA PRO A 357 11.00 -6.11 -28.42
C PRO A 357 11.84 -5.94 -27.16
N LEU A 358 11.40 -6.43 -25.99
CA LEU A 358 12.21 -6.40 -24.76
C LEU A 358 13.50 -7.22 -24.91
N LEU A 359 13.43 -8.42 -25.50
CA LEU A 359 14.63 -9.22 -25.79
C LEU A 359 15.58 -8.51 -26.76
N ALA A 360 15.05 -7.84 -27.78
CA ALA A 360 15.86 -7.07 -28.72
C ALA A 360 16.55 -5.89 -28.03
N LEU A 361 15.82 -5.15 -27.18
CA LEU A 361 16.36 -4.04 -26.38
C LEU A 361 17.51 -4.51 -25.48
N LEU A 362 17.33 -5.61 -24.72
CA LEU A 362 18.38 -6.17 -23.86
C LEU A 362 19.64 -6.66 -24.60
N LYS A 363 19.52 -6.94 -25.90
CA LYS A 363 20.66 -7.38 -26.74
C LYS A 363 21.36 -6.22 -27.44
N GLN A 364 20.58 -5.24 -27.92
CA GLN A 364 21.04 -4.24 -28.89
C GLN A 364 21.19 -2.85 -28.28
N ALA A 365 20.34 -2.45 -27.30
CA ALA A 365 20.28 -1.07 -26.81
C ALA A 365 21.58 -0.60 -26.14
N ARG A 366 22.39 -1.53 -25.61
CA ARG A 366 23.74 -1.25 -25.09
C ARG A 366 24.67 -0.55 -26.10
N ALA A 367 24.52 -0.84 -27.39
CA ALA A 367 25.39 -0.25 -28.43
C ALA A 367 25.10 1.25 -28.66
N PHE A 368 23.91 1.70 -28.25
CA PHE A 368 23.38 3.04 -28.48
C PHE A 368 23.29 3.88 -27.20
N GLY A 369 23.87 3.38 -26.09
CA GLY A 369 23.86 4.06 -24.81
C GLY A 369 22.52 4.05 -24.09
N VAL A 370 21.59 3.16 -24.43
CA VAL A 370 20.28 3.05 -23.76
C VAL A 370 20.31 1.89 -22.77
N GLY A 371 20.28 2.24 -21.49
CA GLY A 371 20.23 1.28 -20.39
C GLY A 371 18.79 0.84 -20.11
N VAL A 372 18.61 -0.45 -19.77
CA VAL A 372 17.30 -1.00 -19.40
C VAL A 372 17.41 -1.61 -18.01
N VAL A 373 16.59 -1.18 -17.07
CA VAL A 373 16.51 -1.71 -15.71
C VAL A 373 15.18 -2.43 -15.54
N LEU A 374 15.24 -3.73 -15.34
CA LEU A 374 14.08 -4.57 -15.12
C LEU A 374 13.95 -4.90 -13.64
N ALA A 375 12.78 -4.66 -13.06
CA ALA A 375 12.50 -4.98 -11.67
C ALA A 375 11.41 -6.07 -11.57
N THR A 376 11.57 -7.04 -10.68
CA THR A 376 10.59 -8.12 -10.47
C THR A 376 10.52 -8.56 -9.01
N GLN A 377 9.34 -8.97 -8.55
CA GLN A 377 9.17 -9.70 -7.30
C GLN A 377 9.22 -11.22 -7.49
N ASN A 378 8.92 -11.69 -8.71
CA ASN A 378 8.81 -13.10 -9.07
C ASN A 378 9.92 -13.49 -10.03
N PRO A 379 11.12 -13.84 -9.52
CA PRO A 379 12.24 -14.19 -10.36
C PRO A 379 12.07 -15.51 -11.10
N MET A 380 11.30 -16.48 -10.59
CA MET A 380 11.19 -17.84 -11.17
C MET A 380 10.67 -17.86 -12.61
N ASP A 381 9.68 -17.04 -12.91
CA ASP A 381 8.92 -17.09 -14.16
C ASP A 381 9.39 -16.05 -15.20
N LEU A 382 10.68 -15.73 -15.17
CA LEU A 382 11.32 -14.84 -16.14
C LEU A 382 12.28 -15.59 -17.06
N ASP A 383 12.39 -15.11 -18.30
CA ASP A 383 13.38 -15.62 -19.25
C ASP A 383 14.80 -15.22 -18.81
N TYR A 384 15.43 -16.08 -18.01
CA TYR A 384 16.77 -15.82 -17.46
C TYR A 384 17.87 -15.68 -18.52
N LYS A 385 17.71 -16.27 -19.70
CA LYS A 385 18.66 -16.09 -20.80
C LYS A 385 18.63 -14.64 -21.32
N ALA A 386 17.52 -13.95 -21.13
CA ALA A 386 17.44 -12.52 -21.39
C ALA A 386 18.23 -11.71 -20.35
N LEU A 387 18.06 -12.08 -19.07
CA LEU A 387 18.62 -11.36 -17.92
C LEU A 387 20.14 -11.56 -17.77
N SER A 388 20.71 -12.65 -18.30
CA SER A 388 22.16 -12.86 -18.27
C SER A 388 22.95 -11.79 -19.02
N ASN A 389 22.30 -11.01 -19.90
CA ASN A 389 22.92 -9.86 -20.57
C ASN A 389 23.06 -8.64 -19.65
N ALA A 390 22.43 -8.65 -18.47
CA ALA A 390 22.52 -7.55 -17.52
C ALA A 390 23.85 -7.58 -16.76
N GLY A 391 24.61 -6.49 -16.90
CA GLY A 391 25.89 -6.29 -16.23
C GLY A 391 25.78 -5.88 -14.76
N ALA A 392 24.62 -5.36 -14.34
CA ALA A 392 24.34 -5.00 -12.95
C ALA A 392 23.13 -5.77 -12.40
N TRP A 393 23.31 -6.44 -11.27
CA TRP A 393 22.27 -7.16 -10.54
C TRP A 393 22.17 -6.62 -9.13
N PHE A 394 20.94 -6.36 -8.68
CA PHE A 394 20.60 -5.93 -7.33
C PHE A 394 19.58 -6.90 -6.77
N VAL A 395 20.01 -7.76 -5.84
CA VAL A 395 19.19 -8.83 -5.29
C VAL A 395 18.92 -8.54 -3.82
N GLY A 396 17.68 -8.17 -3.51
CA GLY A 396 17.19 -8.02 -2.15
C GLY A 396 16.78 -9.37 -1.55
N ARG A 397 16.10 -9.31 -0.41
CA ARG A 397 15.53 -10.50 0.23
C ARG A 397 14.52 -11.18 -0.70
N LEU A 398 14.52 -12.52 -0.73
CA LEU A 398 13.61 -13.35 -1.52
C LEU A 398 12.67 -14.16 -0.59
N GLN A 399 11.43 -14.41 -1.05
CA GLN A 399 10.37 -15.01 -0.23
C GLN A 399 10.50 -16.53 -0.14
N THR A 400 10.73 -17.21 -1.27
CA THR A 400 10.74 -18.68 -1.34
C THR A 400 12.16 -19.24 -1.56
N ASP A 401 12.35 -20.52 -1.20
CA ASP A 401 13.61 -21.21 -1.46
C ASP A 401 13.86 -21.40 -2.96
N ALA A 402 12.81 -21.67 -3.74
CA ALA A 402 12.89 -21.82 -5.20
C ALA A 402 13.36 -20.53 -5.90
N ASP A 403 12.78 -19.37 -5.54
CA ASP A 403 13.20 -18.07 -6.08
C ASP A 403 14.70 -17.83 -5.85
N ARG A 404 15.17 -18.20 -4.67
CA ARG A 404 16.56 -17.99 -4.26
C ARG A 404 17.51 -18.93 -4.97
N GLU A 405 17.18 -20.22 -5.04
CA GLU A 405 17.96 -21.19 -5.81
C GLU A 405 18.12 -20.75 -7.26
N ARG A 406 17.04 -20.27 -7.87
CA ARG A 406 17.05 -19.81 -9.26
C ARG A 406 17.90 -18.56 -9.48
N VAL A 407 17.81 -17.58 -8.58
CA VAL A 407 18.65 -16.39 -8.65
C VAL A 407 20.12 -16.75 -8.41
N VAL A 408 20.41 -17.64 -7.45
CA VAL A 408 21.78 -18.12 -7.18
C VAL A 408 22.34 -18.87 -8.38
N GLU A 409 21.57 -19.75 -9.02
CA GLU A 409 21.95 -20.44 -10.26
C GLU A 409 22.29 -19.45 -11.38
N GLY A 410 21.41 -18.46 -11.61
CA GLY A 410 21.63 -17.42 -12.62
C GLY A 410 22.85 -16.53 -12.35
N LEU A 411 23.16 -16.26 -11.09
CA LEU A 411 24.37 -15.52 -10.70
C LEU A 411 25.64 -16.38 -10.75
N SER A 412 25.52 -17.70 -10.67
CA SER A 412 26.64 -18.65 -10.67
C SER A 412 26.98 -19.20 -12.07
N GLY A 413 26.09 -19.04 -13.05
CA GLY A 413 26.18 -19.62 -14.39
C GLY A 413 26.94 -18.81 -15.46
N SER A 414 27.69 -19.57 -16.28
CA SER A 414 28.21 -19.30 -17.65
C SER A 414 29.11 -18.09 -17.94
N ASP A 415 29.86 -17.60 -16.96
CA ASP A 415 31.21 -17.05 -17.15
C ASP A 415 31.97 -17.39 -15.87
N GLY A 416 33.09 -18.14 -15.98
CA GLY A 416 33.87 -18.70 -14.87
C GLY A 416 34.43 -17.66 -13.89
N GLY A 417 33.54 -17.06 -13.11
CA GLY A 417 33.80 -15.84 -12.36
C GLY A 417 32.59 -15.40 -11.53
N ALA A 418 31.91 -16.33 -10.86
CA ALA A 418 31.66 -16.04 -9.46
C ALA A 418 33.05 -15.74 -8.89
N GLY A 419 33.29 -14.56 -8.35
CA GLY A 419 34.54 -14.25 -7.65
C GLY A 419 34.68 -15.12 -6.40
N GLY A 420 34.80 -16.44 -6.55
CA GLY A 420 34.83 -17.44 -5.48
C GLY A 420 33.60 -17.47 -4.59
N VAL A 421 32.43 -16.97 -5.03
CA VAL A 421 31.25 -16.91 -4.15
C VAL A 421 30.58 -18.28 -4.12
N ASP A 422 30.68 -18.97 -2.98
CA ASP A 422 29.97 -20.21 -2.70
C ASP A 422 28.45 -20.00 -2.79
N ALA A 423 27.78 -20.83 -3.59
CA ALA A 423 26.33 -20.78 -3.81
C ALA A 423 25.55 -20.96 -2.50
N ALA A 424 26.04 -21.82 -1.59
CA ALA A 424 25.41 -22.01 -0.29
C ALA A 424 25.54 -20.76 0.60
N ALA A 425 26.73 -20.17 0.67
CA ALA A 425 26.97 -18.93 1.41
C ALA A 425 26.18 -17.73 0.83
N LEU A 426 26.06 -17.61 -0.50
CA LEU A 426 25.21 -16.59 -1.14
C LEU A 426 23.73 -16.80 -0.80
N SER A 427 23.25 -18.04 -0.88
CA SER A 427 21.88 -18.40 -0.50
C SER A 427 21.58 -18.03 0.95
N ALA A 428 22.49 -18.34 1.89
CA ALA A 428 22.35 -17.93 3.28
C ALA A 428 22.31 -16.40 3.45
N THR A 429 23.18 -15.68 2.74
CA THR A 429 23.25 -14.22 2.76
C THR A 429 21.94 -13.59 2.28
N LEU A 430 21.43 -14.00 1.11
CA LEU A 430 20.18 -13.49 0.53
C LEU A 430 18.97 -13.72 1.43
N LYS A 431 18.96 -14.83 2.19
CA LYS A 431 17.91 -15.15 3.16
C LYS A 431 17.90 -14.20 4.37
N ALA A 432 19.08 -13.74 4.79
CA ALA A 432 19.27 -12.90 5.98
C ALA A 432 19.26 -11.39 5.69
N LEU A 433 19.16 -10.97 4.41
CA LEU A 433 19.21 -9.55 4.05
C LEU A 433 18.11 -8.73 4.74
N PRO A 434 18.47 -7.64 5.46
CA PRO A 434 17.52 -6.67 5.96
C PRO A 434 16.79 -5.95 4.80
N PRO A 435 15.61 -5.36 5.05
CA PRO A 435 14.97 -4.45 4.10
C PRO A 435 15.93 -3.35 3.63
N ARG A 436 15.83 -2.97 2.36
CA ARG A 436 16.66 -1.94 1.68
C ARG A 436 18.14 -2.27 1.57
N THR A 437 18.53 -3.50 1.91
CA THR A 437 19.87 -4.04 1.68
C THR A 437 19.83 -5.02 0.51
N PHE A 438 20.81 -4.90 -0.39
CA PHE A 438 20.90 -5.67 -1.62
C PHE A 438 22.27 -6.31 -1.72
N PHE A 439 22.31 -7.56 -2.17
CA PHE A 439 23.48 -8.10 -2.82
C PHE A 439 23.59 -7.44 -4.20
N VAL A 440 24.74 -6.81 -4.47
CA VAL A 440 24.99 -6.17 -5.76
C VAL A 440 26.11 -6.92 -6.46
N ARG A 441 25.84 -7.37 -7.68
CA ARG A 441 26.86 -7.86 -8.61
C ARG A 441 26.94 -6.88 -9.78
N ASN A 442 28.11 -6.31 -10.02
CA ASN A 442 28.36 -5.48 -11.18
C ASN A 442 29.66 -5.95 -11.86
N VAL A 443 29.55 -6.38 -13.12
CA VAL A 443 30.67 -6.92 -13.91
C VAL A 443 31.80 -5.90 -14.11
N HIS A 444 31.47 -4.61 -14.09
CA HIS A 444 32.40 -3.50 -14.29
C HIS A 444 33.07 -3.03 -13.00
N MET A 445 32.60 -3.47 -11.82
CA MET A 445 33.16 -3.06 -10.53
C MET A 445 34.25 -4.02 -10.04
N ARG A 446 35.14 -3.52 -9.17
CA ARG A 446 36.12 -4.30 -8.42
C ARG A 446 36.06 -3.91 -6.93
N PRO A 447 35.73 -4.83 -6.01
CA PRO A 447 35.23 -6.19 -6.25
C PRO A 447 33.91 -6.17 -7.04
N THR A 448 33.64 -7.26 -7.77
CA THR A 448 32.43 -7.41 -8.62
C THR A 448 31.17 -7.64 -7.80
N SER A 449 31.31 -8.09 -6.55
CA SER A 449 30.21 -8.39 -5.65
C SER A 449 30.37 -7.66 -4.32
N LEU A 450 29.29 -7.09 -3.81
CA LEU A 450 29.25 -6.36 -2.54
C LEU A 450 27.85 -6.39 -1.93
N LEU A 451 27.74 -5.98 -0.66
CA LEU A 451 26.46 -5.67 -0.03
C LEU A 451 26.25 -4.17 -0.04
N ALA A 452 25.04 -3.72 -0.40
CA ALA A 452 24.68 -2.32 -0.48
C ALA A 452 23.40 -2.02 0.27
N GLU A 453 23.43 -1.02 1.14
CA GLU A 453 22.24 -0.39 1.71
C GLU A 453 21.87 0.82 0.86
N THR A 454 20.61 0.89 0.46
CA THR A 454 20.10 1.97 -0.41
C THR A 454 19.88 3.25 0.39
N ARG A 455 20.34 4.40 -0.12
CA ARG A 455 20.05 5.71 0.47
C ARG A 455 18.55 5.97 0.58
N PHE A 456 18.17 6.95 1.39
CA PHE A 456 16.80 7.42 1.42
C PHE A 456 16.44 8.13 0.09
N SER A 457 15.23 7.93 -0.41
CA SER A 457 14.75 8.55 -1.65
C SER A 457 14.43 10.03 -1.43
N LEU A 458 14.71 10.86 -2.43
CA LEU A 458 14.34 12.28 -2.47
C LEU A 458 12.82 12.44 -2.65
N SER A 459 12.20 11.52 -3.38
CA SER A 459 10.76 11.39 -3.55
C SER A 459 10.13 10.61 -2.39
N TRP A 460 8.90 10.97 -2.01
CA TRP A 460 8.16 10.22 -0.98
C TRP A 460 7.47 8.99 -1.58
N LEU A 461 7.88 7.81 -1.12
CA LEU A 461 7.32 6.52 -1.51
C LEU A 461 6.06 6.19 -0.69
N ARG A 462 4.93 6.75 -1.12
CA ARG A 462 3.64 6.54 -0.44
C ARG A 462 3.05 5.13 -0.69
N GLY A 463 3.38 4.54 -1.83
CA GLY A 463 2.75 3.31 -2.36
C GLY A 463 1.96 3.60 -3.63
N PRO A 464 1.08 2.68 -4.06
CA PRO A 464 0.37 2.82 -5.33
C PRO A 464 -0.51 4.08 -5.38
N VAL A 465 -0.36 4.87 -6.44
CA VAL A 465 -1.14 6.10 -6.69
C VAL A 465 -2.36 5.76 -7.53
N THR A 466 -3.55 6.01 -7.00
CA THR A 466 -4.80 5.69 -7.71
C THR A 466 -5.05 6.64 -8.89
N ARG A 467 -5.88 6.22 -9.85
CA ARG A 467 -6.32 7.06 -10.98
C ARG A 467 -6.85 8.44 -10.54
N ARG A 468 -7.60 8.52 -9.44
CA ARG A 468 -8.12 9.80 -8.91
C ARG A 468 -7.01 10.69 -8.35
N GLU A 469 -5.98 10.09 -7.77
CA GLU A 469 -4.82 10.80 -7.22
C GLU A 469 -3.88 11.28 -8.32
N ILE A 470 -3.68 10.51 -9.40
CA ILE A 470 -2.91 10.92 -10.57
C ILE A 470 -3.37 12.30 -11.07
N GLY A 471 -4.69 12.50 -11.24
CA GLY A 471 -5.20 13.80 -11.70
C GLY A 471 -4.96 14.95 -10.73
N ARG A 472 -4.95 14.68 -9.41
CA ARG A 472 -4.56 15.69 -8.41
C ARG A 472 -3.06 15.98 -8.47
N LEU A 473 -2.25 14.94 -8.65
CA LEU A 473 -0.80 15.00 -8.67
C LEU A 473 -0.26 15.76 -9.88
N VAL A 474 -0.81 15.50 -11.07
CA VAL A 474 -0.45 16.25 -12.28
C VAL A 474 -0.81 17.73 -12.15
N ARG A 475 -1.96 18.05 -11.53
CA ARG A 475 -2.36 19.44 -11.28
C ARG A 475 -1.48 20.15 -10.24
N SER A 476 -0.93 19.45 -9.26
CA SER A 476 -0.07 20.05 -8.24
C SER A 476 1.35 20.34 -8.73
N ILE A 477 1.77 19.72 -9.83
CA ILE A 477 3.10 19.93 -10.43
C ILE A 477 3.07 20.75 -11.73
N SER A 478 1.90 20.89 -12.36
CA SER A 478 1.74 21.73 -13.54
C SER A 478 1.70 23.21 -13.13
N PRO A 479 2.38 24.12 -13.86
CA PRO A 479 2.17 25.55 -13.64
C PRO A 479 0.70 25.87 -13.88
N ALA A 480 0.11 26.68 -13.00
CA ALA A 480 -1.29 27.07 -13.13
C ALA A 480 -1.52 27.62 -14.56
N PRO A 481 -2.59 27.20 -15.27
CA PRO A 481 -2.92 27.81 -16.54
C PRO A 481 -3.09 29.30 -16.32
N ALA A 482 -2.45 30.12 -17.16
CA ALA A 482 -2.68 31.55 -17.19
C ALA A 482 -4.19 31.75 -17.29
N ALA A 483 -4.77 32.43 -16.29
CA ALA A 483 -6.20 32.65 -16.26
C ALA A 483 -6.64 33.27 -17.60
N PRO A 484 -7.70 32.76 -18.26
CA PRO A 484 -8.27 33.46 -19.39
C PRO A 484 -8.60 34.89 -18.94
N PRO A 485 -8.38 35.92 -19.77
CA PRO A 485 -8.70 37.29 -19.40
C PRO A 485 -10.17 37.34 -19.01
N GLY A 486 -10.43 37.49 -17.71
CA GLY A 486 -11.78 37.44 -17.18
C GLY A 486 -12.63 38.55 -17.80
N PRO A 487 -13.93 38.30 -18.05
CA PRO A 487 -14.84 39.37 -18.43
C PRO A 487 -14.80 40.44 -17.34
N LYS A 488 -14.60 41.69 -17.74
CA LYS A 488 -14.56 42.85 -16.85
C LYS A 488 -15.85 42.90 -16.02
N SER A 489 -15.75 42.64 -14.72
CA SER A 489 -16.86 42.90 -13.80
C SER A 489 -17.08 44.41 -13.67
N PRO A 490 -18.35 44.87 -13.59
CA PRO A 490 -18.67 46.28 -13.45
C PRO A 490 -18.28 46.81 -12.06
N SER A 491 -17.88 48.08 -12.06
CA SER A 491 -17.41 48.86 -10.93
C SER A 491 -18.34 48.87 -9.72
N ALA A 492 -17.79 48.62 -8.53
CA ALA A 492 -18.43 48.93 -7.25
C ALA A 492 -18.35 50.44 -6.93
N PRO A 493 -19.30 51.02 -6.16
CA PRO A 493 -19.22 52.38 -5.62
C PRO A 493 -18.36 52.44 -4.32
N PRO A 494 -17.95 53.66 -3.90
CA PRO A 494 -16.76 53.89 -3.07
C PRO A 494 -17.01 53.84 -1.53
N PRO A 495 -15.95 53.91 -0.71
CA PRO A 495 -15.98 53.55 0.71
C PRO A 495 -16.18 54.76 1.64
N HIS A 496 -16.72 54.51 2.83
CA HIS A 496 -16.60 55.39 3.99
C HIS A 496 -15.74 54.73 5.08
N ALA A 497 -14.69 55.44 5.47
CA ALA A 497 -13.91 55.33 6.72
C ALA A 497 -13.71 56.79 7.22
N PRO A 498 -13.08 57.09 8.39
CA PRO A 498 -12.45 56.28 9.45
C PRO A 498 -12.93 56.69 10.88
N VAL A 499 -12.46 56.16 12.02
CA VAL A 499 -11.29 56.53 12.87
C VAL A 499 -11.44 55.65 14.14
N GLY A 500 -10.50 54.83 14.67
CA GLY A 500 -9.13 55.07 15.17
C GLY A 500 -9.14 55.54 16.66
N PRO A 501 -8.12 55.34 17.54
CA PRO A 501 -6.96 54.42 17.52
C PRO A 501 -6.61 53.75 18.90
N GLY A 502 -5.69 52.77 18.89
CA GLY A 502 -4.56 52.70 19.84
C GLY A 502 -4.63 51.77 21.08
N GLY A 503 -3.59 50.95 21.25
CA GLY A 503 -3.14 50.48 22.58
C GLY A 503 -2.58 49.04 22.65
N THR A 504 -1.28 48.91 22.94
CA THR A 504 -0.44 47.70 22.90
C THR A 504 -0.16 47.13 24.31
N VAL A 505 -0.27 45.80 24.49
CA VAL A 505 0.48 44.82 25.36
C VAL A 505 0.60 45.04 26.90
N VAL A 506 0.40 43.97 27.72
CA VAL A 506 1.35 43.27 28.66
C VAL A 506 0.63 42.08 29.37
N LEU A 507 1.34 40.95 29.56
CA LEU A 507 0.98 39.69 30.25
C LEU A 507 1.06 39.76 31.79
N ASP A 508 0.20 39.04 32.55
CA ASP A 508 0.60 38.06 33.61
C ASP A 508 -0.64 37.35 34.25
N PRO A 509 -0.52 36.26 35.04
CA PRO A 509 -1.46 35.14 35.03
C PRO A 509 -2.18 35.01 36.39
N ARG A 510 -3.09 34.04 36.46
CA ARG A 510 -3.75 33.53 37.68
C ARG A 510 -4.96 34.34 38.18
N HIS A 511 -5.99 33.56 38.47
CA HIS A 511 -7.29 33.89 39.09
C HIS A 511 -8.33 34.51 38.16
N ALA A 512 -9.61 34.11 38.19
CA ALA A 512 -10.30 32.97 38.75
C ALA A 512 -11.74 33.01 38.21
N ALA A 513 -12.33 31.82 38.07
CA ALA A 513 -13.76 31.50 38.19
C ALA A 513 -14.79 32.31 37.37
N ALA A 514 -15.27 31.64 36.30
CA ALA A 514 -16.51 31.97 35.61
C ALA A 514 -17.74 31.75 36.51
N ALA A 515 -18.64 32.74 36.50
CA ALA A 515 -20.02 32.61 36.94
C ALA A 515 -20.97 32.54 35.72
N ALA A 516 -22.08 31.84 35.94
CA ALA A 516 -23.13 31.39 35.01
C ALA A 516 -23.76 32.44 34.06
N PRO A 517 -24.52 31.98 33.04
CA PRO A 517 -25.62 32.74 32.49
C PRO A 517 -27.01 32.18 32.85
N HIS A 518 -27.96 33.10 32.79
CA HIS A 518 -29.39 33.01 33.09
C HIS A 518 -30.23 32.18 32.09
N ALA A 519 -31.23 31.51 32.66
CA ALA A 519 -32.65 31.30 32.29
C ALA A 519 -33.18 31.51 30.84
N ALA A 520 -34.00 30.54 30.38
CA ALA A 520 -35.39 30.71 29.87
C ALA A 520 -36.02 29.32 29.57
N SER A 521 -37.07 28.91 30.29
CA SER A 521 -38.50 28.88 29.88
C SER A 521 -38.95 27.70 28.99
N ALA A 522 -39.77 26.79 29.54
CA ALA A 522 -41.11 26.40 29.03
C ALA A 522 -41.71 25.23 29.85
N ALA A 523 -42.92 25.42 30.40
CA ALA A 523 -43.85 24.38 30.87
C ALA A 523 -44.82 24.00 29.71
N PRO A 524 -45.80 23.05 29.79
CA PRO A 524 -46.66 22.60 30.93
C PRO A 524 -46.77 21.04 31.01
N HIS A 525 -47.51 20.31 31.87
CA HIS A 525 -48.85 20.42 32.46
C HIS A 525 -49.05 19.33 33.55
N ALA A 526 -49.99 19.61 34.49
CA ALA A 526 -50.87 18.66 35.20
C ALA A 526 -50.26 17.67 36.23
N ALA A 527 -50.84 17.35 37.40
CA ALA A 527 -52.09 17.71 38.07
C ALA A 527 -51.98 17.37 39.58
N SER A 528 -52.72 18.16 40.39
CA SER A 528 -53.53 17.78 41.57
C SER A 528 -53.03 16.74 42.59
N ALA A 529 -52.82 17.16 43.85
CA ALA A 529 -53.79 16.92 44.95
C ALA A 529 -53.22 17.40 46.30
N ALA A 530 -54.02 18.17 47.05
CA ALA A 530 -53.80 18.54 48.45
C ALA A 530 -54.15 17.34 49.39
N PRO A 531 -53.70 17.30 50.67
CA PRO A 531 -54.36 18.10 51.71
C PRO A 531 -53.43 18.71 52.78
N GLN A 532 -54.00 19.69 53.50
CA GLN A 532 -53.51 20.40 54.69
C GLN A 532 -53.41 19.48 55.95
N PRO A 533 -53.25 20.00 57.18
CA PRO A 533 -52.06 20.61 57.76
C PRO A 533 -51.66 19.90 59.08
N ALA A 534 -50.38 19.86 59.45
CA ALA A 534 -50.03 19.46 60.82
C ALA A 534 -48.75 20.12 61.33
N ARG A 535 -48.97 20.99 62.31
CA ARG A 535 -48.18 21.19 63.53
C ARG A 535 -46.72 21.63 63.35
N ARG A 536 -46.51 22.91 63.68
CA ARG A 536 -45.30 23.41 64.32
C ARG A 536 -44.84 22.45 65.42
N SER A 537 -43.82 21.65 65.15
CA SER A 537 -42.98 21.07 66.18
C SER A 537 -41.74 21.96 66.30
N LYS A 538 -41.48 22.40 67.54
CA LYS A 538 -40.30 23.15 67.94
C LYS A 538 -39.06 22.43 67.40
N ALA A 539 -38.31 23.08 66.52
CA ALA A 539 -36.95 22.71 66.24
C ALA A 539 -36.17 22.80 67.54
N ALA A 540 -35.85 21.64 68.11
CA ALA A 540 -34.79 21.52 69.09
C ALA A 540 -33.51 22.05 68.42
N ARG A 541 -32.96 23.13 68.97
CA ARG A 541 -31.57 23.53 68.72
C ARG A 541 -30.71 22.31 69.06
N ALA A 542 -30.20 21.63 68.03
CA ALA A 542 -29.09 20.72 68.20
C ALA A 542 -27.83 21.58 68.36
N ASP A 543 -27.17 21.41 69.50
CA ASP A 543 -25.95 22.06 69.92
C ASP A 543 -24.94 22.30 68.79
N ALA A 544 -24.57 23.56 68.59
CA ALA A 544 -23.32 23.93 67.96
C ALA A 544 -22.18 23.54 68.92
N GLY A 545 -21.79 22.26 68.91
CA GLY A 545 -20.71 21.75 69.73
C GLY A 545 -19.40 22.46 69.41
N ALA A 546 -18.85 23.15 70.42
CA ALA A 546 -17.51 23.72 70.44
C ALA A 546 -16.50 22.69 69.93
N GLY A 547 -15.72 23.04 68.90
CA GLY A 547 -14.75 22.12 68.32
C GLY A 547 -13.65 21.79 69.33
N ALA A 548 -13.43 20.49 69.58
CA ALA A 548 -12.34 20.03 70.41
C ALA A 548 -10.98 20.29 69.72
N ALA A 549 -9.95 20.62 70.51
CA ALA A 549 -8.58 20.82 70.04
C ALA A 549 -7.82 19.51 69.77
N ALA A 550 -8.35 18.38 70.29
CA ALA A 550 -7.83 17.04 70.03
C ALA A 550 -8.89 16.20 69.28
N PRO A 551 -8.47 15.29 68.38
CA PRO A 551 -9.40 14.42 67.66
C PRO A 551 -10.14 13.49 68.65
N PRO A 552 -11.48 13.38 68.55
CA PRO A 552 -12.25 12.39 69.31
C PRO A 552 -11.70 10.97 69.09
N GLN A 553 -11.66 10.16 70.15
CA GLN A 553 -11.20 8.77 70.04
C GLN A 553 -12.14 7.96 69.13
N PRO A 554 -11.61 7.24 68.13
CA PRO A 554 -12.42 6.38 67.28
C PRO A 554 -12.91 5.16 68.08
N PRO A 555 -13.91 4.43 67.56
CA PRO A 555 -14.34 3.16 68.15
C PRO A 555 -13.19 2.17 68.27
N GLU A 556 -13.27 1.26 69.26
CA GLU A 556 -12.23 0.26 69.50
C GLU A 556 -11.94 -0.56 68.23
N GLY A 557 -10.66 -0.63 67.84
CA GLY A 557 -10.18 -1.31 66.63
C GLY A 557 -10.29 -0.52 65.32
N TRP A 558 -10.80 0.73 65.34
CA TRP A 558 -10.89 1.57 64.15
C TRP A 558 -9.69 2.51 64.03
N ARG A 559 -9.22 2.75 62.80
CA ARG A 559 -8.16 3.72 62.53
C ARG A 559 -8.72 5.15 62.48
N SER A 560 -7.85 6.14 62.66
CA SER A 560 -8.17 7.53 62.30
C SER A 560 -7.36 7.93 61.08
N LEU A 561 -8.03 8.46 60.06
CA LEU A 561 -7.42 8.94 58.82
C LEU A 561 -7.79 10.41 58.63
N TYR A 562 -6.86 11.24 58.19
CA TYR A 562 -7.06 12.68 58.04
C TYR A 562 -6.83 13.09 56.60
N ALA A 563 -7.80 13.75 55.97
CA ALA A 563 -7.55 14.36 54.65
C ALA A 563 -6.49 15.46 54.79
N HIS A 564 -5.56 15.55 53.83
CA HIS A 564 -4.57 16.63 53.79
C HIS A 564 -5.28 18.00 53.77
N ALA A 565 -4.75 18.95 54.53
CA ALA A 565 -5.23 20.32 54.49
C ALA A 565 -4.90 20.94 53.11
N PRO A 566 -5.78 21.77 52.53
CA PRO A 566 -5.45 22.54 51.34
C PRO A 566 -4.17 23.37 51.59
N ALA A 567 -3.29 23.50 50.59
CA ALA A 567 -2.03 24.25 50.71
C ALA A 567 -2.23 25.74 51.10
N ALA A 568 -3.44 26.26 50.89
CA ALA A 568 -3.88 27.60 51.29
C ALA A 568 -5.03 27.56 52.31
N ALA A 569 -4.98 26.65 53.29
CA ALA A 569 -6.01 26.56 54.32
C ALA A 569 -6.06 27.86 55.13
N PRO A 570 -7.15 28.66 55.05
CA PRO A 570 -7.29 29.86 55.87
C PRO A 570 -7.46 29.47 57.34
N GLU A 571 -7.12 30.38 58.25
CA GLU A 571 -7.40 30.24 59.68
C GLU A 571 -8.88 29.85 59.87
N GLY A 572 -9.15 28.66 60.44
CA GLY A 572 -10.51 28.24 60.80
C GLY A 572 -11.13 27.05 60.07
N PHE A 573 -10.37 26.21 59.33
CA PHE A 573 -10.95 24.95 58.83
C PHE A 573 -11.27 23.95 59.96
N ARG A 574 -12.31 23.13 59.77
CA ARG A 574 -12.76 22.11 60.72
C ARG A 574 -12.76 20.73 60.08
N TYR A 575 -12.34 19.72 60.81
CA TYR A 575 -12.49 18.32 60.44
C TYR A 575 -13.87 17.79 60.83
N VAL A 576 -14.59 17.20 59.88
CA VAL A 576 -15.90 16.56 60.08
C VAL A 576 -15.74 15.04 59.93
N PRO A 577 -16.36 14.23 60.80
CA PRO A 577 -16.18 12.79 60.77
C PRO A 577 -16.97 12.13 59.63
N TRP A 578 -16.28 11.28 58.92
CA TRP A 578 -16.78 10.34 57.93
C TRP A 578 -16.43 8.92 58.41
N VAL A 579 -17.14 7.93 57.90
CA VAL A 579 -16.73 6.54 58.05
C VAL A 579 -16.07 6.09 56.76
N ALA A 580 -14.90 5.48 56.87
CA ALA A 580 -14.16 4.92 55.75
C ALA A 580 -13.87 3.44 55.95
N ALA A 581 -13.79 2.68 54.86
CA ALA A 581 -13.41 1.28 54.87
C ALA A 581 -12.47 0.97 53.69
N SER A 582 -11.39 0.25 53.97
CA SER A 582 -10.60 -0.43 52.96
C SER A 582 -11.24 -1.79 52.71
N VAL A 583 -11.67 -2.02 51.47
CA VAL A 583 -12.38 -3.23 51.08
C VAL A 583 -11.68 -3.84 49.88
N VAL A 584 -11.48 -5.16 49.93
CA VAL A 584 -11.00 -5.97 48.81
C VAL A 584 -12.18 -6.78 48.29
N ALA A 585 -12.60 -6.48 47.07
CA ALA A 585 -13.59 -7.26 46.36
C ALA A 585 -12.88 -8.26 45.44
N HIS A 586 -13.12 -9.55 45.67
CA HIS A 586 -12.61 -10.63 44.82
C HIS A 586 -13.66 -10.95 43.74
N LEU A 587 -13.33 -10.67 42.48
CA LEU A 587 -14.19 -10.99 41.34
C LEU A 587 -13.62 -12.22 40.63
N ARG A 588 -14.35 -13.34 40.68
CA ARG A 588 -13.89 -14.63 40.16
C ARG A 588 -14.88 -15.23 39.16
N ASP A 589 -14.37 -15.71 38.03
CA ASP A 589 -15.11 -16.55 37.08
C ASP A 589 -14.25 -17.76 36.69
N THR A 590 -14.59 -18.93 37.24
CA THR A 590 -13.85 -20.18 37.03
C THR A 590 -13.97 -20.73 35.61
N LYS A 591 -15.02 -20.38 34.87
CA LYS A 591 -15.19 -20.82 33.47
C LYS A 591 -14.28 -20.03 32.53
N LEU A 592 -13.94 -18.80 32.90
CA LEU A 592 -13.06 -17.93 32.11
C LEU A 592 -11.64 -17.82 32.66
N GLY A 593 -11.35 -18.50 33.77
CA GLY A 593 -10.05 -18.43 34.44
C GLY A 593 -9.71 -17.05 35.01
N VAL A 594 -10.72 -16.23 35.32
CA VAL A 594 -10.50 -14.85 35.81
C VAL A 594 -10.54 -14.79 37.32
N ALA A 595 -9.53 -14.15 37.91
CA ALA A 595 -9.51 -13.74 39.30
C ALA A 595 -8.95 -12.31 39.39
N LEU A 596 -9.78 -11.36 39.80
CA LEU A 596 -9.41 -9.96 40.00
C LEU A 596 -9.62 -9.57 41.47
N ASN A 597 -8.68 -8.81 42.03
CA ASN A 597 -8.73 -8.37 43.42
C ASN A 597 -8.77 -6.84 43.46
N GLN A 598 -9.96 -6.27 43.49
CA GLN A 598 -10.12 -4.82 43.53
C GLN A 598 -10.08 -4.31 44.97
N ARG A 599 -8.96 -3.70 45.35
CA ARG A 599 -8.85 -2.93 46.61
C ARG A 599 -9.33 -1.51 46.40
N GLN A 600 -10.25 -1.06 47.25
CA GLN A 600 -10.77 0.31 47.23
C GLN A 600 -10.90 0.84 48.66
N ILE A 601 -10.53 2.09 48.88
CA ILE A 601 -10.87 2.81 50.11
C ILE A 601 -12.10 3.67 49.80
N LEU A 602 -13.20 3.40 50.49
CA LEU A 602 -14.44 4.16 50.37
C LEU A 602 -14.68 4.96 51.63
N ALA A 603 -15.28 6.13 51.49
CA ALA A 603 -15.75 6.92 52.62
C ALA A 603 -17.14 7.48 52.38
N ALA A 604 -17.92 7.58 53.45
CA ALA A 604 -19.24 8.18 53.46
C ALA A 604 -19.37 9.16 54.62
N PRO A 605 -20.05 10.30 54.43
CA PRO A 605 -20.35 11.19 55.54
C PRO A 605 -21.28 10.50 56.52
N LEU A 606 -21.14 10.82 57.81
CA LEU A 606 -22.00 10.30 58.86
C LEU A 606 -23.24 11.18 59.04
N LEU A 607 -24.41 10.54 59.09
CA LEU A 607 -25.66 11.18 59.48
C LEU A 607 -25.73 11.37 61.00
N SER A 608 -26.66 12.20 61.46
CA SER A 608 -26.87 12.44 62.90
C SER A 608 -27.27 11.19 63.68
N ASP A 609 -27.84 10.17 63.02
CA ASP A 609 -28.15 8.87 63.61
C ASP A 609 -26.96 7.90 63.64
N GLY A 610 -25.77 8.35 63.21
CA GLY A 610 -24.53 7.59 63.18
C GLY A 610 -24.42 6.60 62.02
N LYS A 611 -25.36 6.58 61.07
CA LYS A 611 -25.26 5.73 59.87
C LYS A 611 -24.49 6.45 58.75
N PRO A 612 -23.79 5.70 57.87
CA PRO A 612 -23.22 6.27 56.66
C PRO A 612 -24.31 6.71 55.70
N ASP A 613 -24.16 7.90 55.12
CA ASP A 613 -24.96 8.35 53.98
C ASP A 613 -24.48 7.64 52.70
N LEU A 614 -25.14 6.54 52.36
CA LEU A 614 -24.78 5.71 51.21
C LEU A 614 -25.02 6.40 49.85
N ALA A 615 -25.75 7.52 49.80
CA ALA A 615 -25.93 8.31 48.59
C ALA A 615 -24.71 9.20 48.28
N ARG A 616 -23.83 9.41 49.26
CA ARG A 616 -22.64 10.29 49.17
C ARG A 616 -21.33 9.54 49.37
N VAL A 617 -21.30 8.26 49.05
CA VAL A 617 -20.08 7.44 49.09
C VAL A 617 -19.10 7.95 48.04
N THR A 618 -17.84 8.11 48.42
CA THR A 618 -16.74 8.48 47.52
C THR A 618 -15.57 7.52 47.67
N ARG A 619 -14.80 7.35 46.60
CA ARG A 619 -13.50 6.65 46.64
C ARG A 619 -12.43 7.62 47.11
N LEU A 620 -11.64 7.20 48.08
CA LEU A 620 -10.50 7.96 48.59
C LEU A 620 -9.20 7.45 47.96
N ASP A 621 -8.39 8.38 47.46
CA ASP A 621 -7.00 8.11 47.12
C ASP A 621 -6.17 8.04 48.42
N PRO A 622 -5.48 6.92 48.71
CA PRO A 622 -4.60 6.82 49.87
C PRO A 622 -3.55 7.93 49.95
N ALA A 623 -3.08 8.46 48.81
CA ALA A 623 -2.09 9.54 48.76
C ALA A 623 -2.63 10.86 49.36
N LEU A 624 -3.96 11.01 49.41
CA LEU A 624 -4.63 12.19 49.97
C LEU A 624 -4.93 12.04 51.47
N LEU A 625 -4.51 10.95 52.11
CA LEU A 625 -4.76 10.68 53.53
C LEU A 625 -3.46 10.69 54.35
N SER A 626 -3.54 11.24 55.55
CA SER A 626 -2.48 11.27 56.56
C SER A 626 -2.91 10.48 57.81
N ALA A 627 -1.95 9.88 58.50
CA ALA A 627 -2.15 9.23 59.79
C ALA A 627 -2.23 10.22 60.97
N SER A 628 -1.82 11.48 60.75
CA SER A 628 -1.84 12.54 61.76
C SER A 628 -2.61 13.76 61.27
N PRO A 629 -3.35 14.47 62.15
CA PRO A 629 -4.07 15.67 61.78
C PRO A 629 -3.12 16.82 61.44
N ALA A 630 -3.60 17.76 60.63
CA ALA A 630 -2.89 19.00 60.39
C ALA A 630 -2.75 19.85 61.68
N PRO A 631 -1.62 20.58 61.87
CA PRO A 631 -1.42 21.45 63.03
C PRO A 631 -2.54 22.49 63.18
N GLY A 632 -3.05 22.69 64.40
CA GLY A 632 -4.07 23.71 64.70
C GLY A 632 -5.51 23.35 64.28
N ALA A 633 -5.77 22.12 63.84
CA ALA A 633 -7.09 21.71 63.38
C ALA A 633 -8.14 21.60 64.50
N ARG A 634 -9.40 21.94 64.18
CA ARG A 634 -10.57 21.75 65.07
C ARG A 634 -11.43 20.58 64.61
N PHE A 635 -12.03 19.85 65.54
CA PHE A 635 -12.83 18.65 65.21
C PHE A 635 -14.32 18.84 65.49
N ALA A 636 -15.17 18.24 64.65
CA ALA A 636 -16.58 18.01 64.97
C ALA A 636 -16.72 16.79 65.90
N ALA A 637 -17.79 16.79 66.71
CA ALA A 637 -18.09 15.67 67.58
C ALA A 637 -18.45 14.42 66.77
N LEU A 638 -18.05 13.25 67.26
CA LEU A 638 -18.46 11.98 66.68
C LEU A 638 -19.91 11.68 67.09
N PRO A 639 -20.80 11.25 66.18
CA PRO A 639 -22.17 10.88 66.55
C PRO A 639 -22.19 9.81 67.65
N VAL A 640 -23.01 10.02 68.69
CA VAL A 640 -23.11 9.13 69.88
C VAL A 640 -23.38 7.66 69.52
N PRO A 641 -24.17 7.31 68.49
CA PRO A 641 -24.35 5.91 68.12
C PRO A 641 -23.05 5.23 67.65
N LEU A 642 -22.10 5.98 67.08
CA LEU A 642 -20.84 5.44 66.57
C LEU A 642 -19.84 5.14 67.69
N THR A 643 -19.96 5.79 68.86
CA THR A 643 -19.11 5.49 70.03
C THR A 643 -19.48 4.15 70.69
N LYS A 644 -20.60 3.54 70.30
CA LYS A 644 -21.05 2.21 70.75
C LYS A 644 -20.67 1.13 69.74
N ARG A 645 -20.21 -0.02 70.23
CA ARG A 645 -19.81 -1.18 69.40
C ARG A 645 -20.87 -1.61 68.39
N SER A 646 -22.15 -1.60 68.76
CA SER A 646 -23.25 -1.99 67.87
C SER A 646 -23.48 -1.02 66.70
N GLY A 647 -23.34 0.29 66.92
CA GLY A 647 -23.46 1.30 65.86
C GLY A 647 -22.28 1.30 64.91
N ALA A 648 -21.06 1.16 65.44
CA ALA A 648 -19.85 0.96 64.63
C ALA A 648 -19.98 -0.27 63.70
N LEU A 649 -20.42 -1.42 64.24
CA LEU A 649 -20.60 -2.65 63.47
C LEU A 649 -21.71 -2.53 62.39
N ALA A 650 -22.75 -1.74 62.65
CA ALA A 650 -23.80 -1.45 61.68
C ALA A 650 -23.30 -0.57 60.52
N ALA A 651 -22.51 0.47 60.81
CA ALA A 651 -21.90 1.33 59.80
C ALA A 651 -20.90 0.56 58.91
N ALA A 652 -20.07 -0.27 59.53
CA ALA A 652 -19.17 -1.21 58.86
C ALA A 652 -19.91 -2.12 57.87
N ARG A 653 -20.99 -2.75 58.34
CA ARG A 653 -21.82 -3.65 57.54
C ARG A 653 -22.49 -2.93 56.37
N ALA A 654 -22.94 -1.68 56.57
CA ALA A 654 -23.57 -0.88 55.53
C ALA A 654 -22.61 -0.54 54.38
N LEU A 655 -21.37 -0.15 54.69
CA LEU A 655 -20.33 0.09 53.67
C LEU A 655 -19.95 -1.20 52.92
N ARG A 656 -19.76 -2.32 53.64
CA ARG A 656 -19.47 -3.62 52.99
C ARG A 656 -20.58 -4.05 52.03
N GLU A 657 -21.84 -3.90 52.44
CA GLU A 657 -23.01 -4.22 51.62
C GLU A 657 -23.15 -3.25 50.42
N HIS A 658 -22.70 -1.99 50.56
CA HIS A 658 -22.62 -1.05 49.44
C HIS A 658 -21.56 -1.47 48.42
N VAL A 659 -20.37 -1.90 48.87
CA VAL A 659 -19.31 -2.42 47.98
C VAL A 659 -19.81 -3.63 47.19
N TYR A 660 -20.41 -4.61 47.88
CA TYR A 660 -20.99 -5.79 47.24
C TYR A 660 -21.99 -5.44 46.12
N ARG A 661 -22.81 -4.40 46.32
CA ARG A 661 -23.85 -3.99 45.34
C ARG A 661 -23.34 -3.10 44.20
N THR A 662 -22.21 -2.44 44.38
CA THR A 662 -21.72 -1.40 43.45
C THR A 662 -20.42 -1.77 42.75
N THR A 663 -19.68 -2.76 43.26
CA THR A 663 -18.46 -3.23 42.62
C THR A 663 -18.79 -4.11 41.41
N GLU A 664 -18.32 -3.66 40.26
CA GLU A 664 -18.30 -4.44 39.03
C GLU A 664 -16.98 -4.24 38.29
N ALA A 665 -16.57 -5.25 37.53
CA ALA A 665 -15.42 -5.16 36.64
C ALA A 665 -15.82 -5.59 35.23
N ALA A 666 -15.42 -4.80 34.24
CA ALA A 666 -15.47 -5.19 32.84
C ALA A 666 -14.15 -5.89 32.48
N VAL A 667 -14.24 -7.09 31.93
CA VAL A 667 -13.08 -7.88 31.48
C VAL A 667 -13.27 -8.22 30.02
N ALA A 668 -12.25 -7.94 29.20
CA ALA A 668 -12.24 -8.33 27.80
C ALA A 668 -11.89 -9.82 27.66
N VAL A 669 -12.61 -10.53 26.79
CA VAL A 669 -12.48 -11.98 26.59
C VAL A 669 -12.56 -12.29 25.11
N HIS A 670 -11.73 -13.20 24.62
CA HIS A 670 -11.77 -13.71 23.25
C HIS A 670 -12.10 -15.21 23.27
N LYS A 671 -13.38 -15.54 23.12
CA LYS A 671 -13.91 -16.90 23.34
C LYS A 671 -13.28 -17.95 22.42
N GLU A 672 -13.11 -17.64 21.14
CA GLU A 672 -12.56 -18.59 20.16
C GLU A 672 -11.07 -18.91 20.36
N LEU A 673 -10.31 -17.97 20.94
CA LEU A 673 -8.89 -18.14 21.25
C LEU A 673 -8.67 -18.62 22.69
N GLY A 674 -9.74 -18.67 23.50
CA GLY A 674 -9.66 -19.03 24.92
C GLY A 674 -8.83 -18.06 25.77
N LEU A 675 -8.73 -16.79 25.35
CA LEU A 675 -7.92 -15.78 26.04
C LEU A 675 -8.79 -14.82 26.84
N THR A 676 -8.27 -14.41 27.99
CA THR A 676 -8.90 -13.40 28.85
C THR A 676 -7.88 -12.32 29.22
N GLN A 677 -8.35 -11.08 29.35
CA GLN A 677 -7.55 -9.93 29.79
C GLN A 677 -7.06 -10.15 31.23
N GLY A 678 -5.78 -9.89 31.46
CA GLY A 678 -5.14 -9.98 32.77
C GLY A 678 -5.45 -8.80 33.69
N GLU A 679 -5.19 -8.97 34.99
CA GLU A 679 -5.36 -7.90 35.98
C GLU A 679 -4.39 -6.73 35.68
N GLY A 680 -4.94 -5.53 35.49
CA GLY A 680 -4.15 -4.33 35.18
C GLY A 680 -3.55 -4.27 33.76
N GLU A 681 -3.87 -5.23 32.90
CA GLU A 681 -3.39 -5.26 31.52
C GLU A 681 -4.13 -4.22 30.65
N PRO A 682 -3.42 -3.33 29.93
CA PRO A 682 -4.05 -2.45 28.96
C PRO A 682 -4.77 -3.24 27.85
N LEU A 683 -5.93 -2.76 27.39
CA LEU A 683 -6.71 -3.42 26.34
C LEU A 683 -5.91 -3.63 25.04
N GLU A 684 -4.99 -2.72 24.73
CA GLU A 684 -4.09 -2.84 23.58
C GLU A 684 -3.13 -4.02 23.71
N ALA A 685 -2.57 -4.24 24.90
CA ALA A 685 -1.70 -5.38 25.18
C ALA A 685 -2.48 -6.71 25.07
N PHE A 686 -3.72 -6.75 25.59
CA PHE A 686 -4.60 -7.91 25.43
C PHE A 686 -4.94 -8.19 23.96
N THR A 687 -5.25 -7.14 23.19
CA THR A 687 -5.50 -7.22 21.75
C THR A 687 -4.26 -7.76 21.03
N GLY A 688 -3.06 -7.29 21.40
CA GLY A 688 -1.80 -7.81 20.89
C GLY A 688 -1.60 -9.31 21.16
N ARG A 689 -1.94 -9.79 22.36
CA ARG A 689 -1.92 -11.24 22.67
C ARG A 689 -2.92 -12.03 21.83
N CYS A 690 -4.12 -11.49 21.61
CA CYS A 690 -5.13 -12.11 20.75
C CYS A 690 -4.62 -12.22 19.30
N ARG A 691 -4.05 -11.14 18.74
CA ARG A 691 -3.42 -11.17 17.41
C ARG A 691 -2.30 -12.20 17.31
N ALA A 692 -1.43 -12.27 18.32
CA ALA A 692 -0.33 -13.24 18.35
C ALA A 692 -0.82 -14.70 18.42
N ALA A 693 -1.89 -14.96 19.17
CA ALA A 693 -2.51 -16.29 19.24
C ALA A 693 -3.21 -16.67 17.93
N ALA A 694 -3.95 -15.73 17.32
CA ALA A 694 -4.55 -15.90 16.00
C ALA A 694 -3.49 -16.17 14.92
N ALA A 695 -2.34 -15.47 14.97
CA ALA A 695 -1.23 -15.69 14.05
C ALA A 695 -0.60 -17.09 14.18
N ARG A 696 -0.43 -17.60 15.42
CA ARG A 696 0.04 -18.98 15.63
C ARG A 696 -0.92 -20.02 15.07
N ARG A 697 -2.22 -19.83 15.31
CA ARG A 697 -3.27 -20.71 14.77
C ARG A 697 -3.31 -20.66 13.24
N ALA A 698 -3.30 -19.46 12.66
CA ALA A 698 -3.26 -19.27 11.22
C ALA A 698 -2.03 -19.95 10.59
N GLY A 699 -0.85 -19.81 11.19
CA GLY A 699 0.37 -20.47 10.71
C GLY A 699 0.29 -22.00 10.73
N ALA A 700 -0.34 -22.59 11.75
CA ALA A 700 -0.56 -24.05 11.82
C ALA A 700 -1.57 -24.51 10.73
N GLU A 701 -2.70 -23.81 10.59
CA GLU A 701 -3.71 -24.12 9.57
C GLU A 701 -3.15 -23.91 8.14
N GLN A 702 -2.29 -22.90 7.92
CA GLN A 702 -1.61 -22.69 6.65
C GLN A 702 -0.70 -23.87 6.26
N GLN A 703 -0.02 -24.48 7.23
CA GLN A 703 0.80 -25.67 6.99
C GLN A 703 -0.08 -26.87 6.60
N GLU A 704 -1.23 -27.06 7.26
CA GLU A 704 -2.19 -28.11 6.90
C GLU A 704 -2.78 -27.91 5.50
N VAL A 705 -3.20 -26.68 5.16
CA VAL A 705 -3.67 -26.33 3.81
C VAL A 705 -2.58 -26.62 2.78
N THR A 706 -1.35 -26.17 3.03
CA THR A 706 -0.23 -26.42 2.13
C THR A 706 0.04 -27.91 1.95
N GLY A 707 0.06 -28.68 3.05
CA GLY A 707 0.24 -30.14 3.02
C GLY A 707 -0.87 -30.87 2.27
N ARG A 708 -2.12 -30.42 2.36
CA ARG A 708 -3.27 -31.01 1.65
C ARG A 708 -3.23 -30.75 0.14
N TYR A 709 -2.74 -29.59 -0.29
CA TYR A 709 -2.66 -29.23 -1.72
C TYR A 709 -1.40 -29.78 -2.41
N ALA A 710 -0.28 -29.89 -1.69
CA ALA A 710 1.00 -30.39 -2.20
C ALA A 710 0.92 -31.70 -3.03
N PRO A 711 0.27 -32.80 -2.58
CA PRO A 711 0.21 -34.04 -3.36
C PRO A 711 -0.63 -33.90 -4.63
N ARG A 712 -1.67 -33.05 -4.63
CA ARG A 712 -2.52 -32.80 -5.80
C ARG A 712 -1.77 -32.00 -6.86
N ILE A 713 -1.00 -30.99 -6.41
CA ILE A 713 -0.11 -30.18 -7.26
C ILE A 713 0.97 -31.08 -7.89
N ALA A 714 1.62 -31.94 -7.08
CA ALA A 714 2.63 -32.87 -7.58
C ALA A 714 2.09 -33.80 -8.68
N ARG A 715 0.91 -34.40 -8.46
CA ARG A 715 0.23 -35.25 -9.47
C ARG A 715 -0.09 -34.50 -10.75
N LEU A 716 -0.56 -33.26 -10.65
CA LEU A 716 -0.83 -32.44 -11.84
C LEU A 716 0.44 -32.06 -12.60
N ARG A 717 1.54 -31.76 -11.89
CA ARG A 717 2.85 -31.51 -12.50
C ARG A 717 3.38 -32.73 -13.26
N GLU A 718 3.25 -33.92 -12.70
CA GLU A 718 3.58 -35.18 -13.38
C GLU A 718 2.72 -35.37 -14.64
N ARG A 719 1.41 -35.11 -14.54
CA ARG A 719 0.50 -35.16 -15.69
C ARG A 719 0.87 -34.15 -16.79
N ILE A 720 1.24 -32.92 -16.42
CA ILE A 720 1.70 -31.89 -17.36
C ILE A 720 2.99 -32.33 -18.04
N ALA A 721 3.96 -32.87 -17.29
CA ALA A 721 5.21 -33.37 -17.86
C ALA A 721 4.95 -34.49 -18.87
N ALA A 722 4.06 -35.44 -18.55
CA ALA A 722 3.67 -36.51 -19.46
C ALA A 722 2.92 -35.97 -20.72
N ALA A 723 1.98 -35.04 -20.54
CA ALA A 723 1.24 -34.45 -21.65
C ALA A 723 2.15 -33.62 -22.56
N LYS A 724 3.09 -32.87 -22.00
CA LYS A 724 4.10 -32.10 -22.73
C LYS A 724 5.02 -33.02 -23.55
N ALA A 725 5.49 -34.13 -22.97
CA ALA A 725 6.29 -35.10 -23.70
C ALA A 725 5.53 -35.71 -24.89
N ARG A 726 4.22 -35.98 -24.75
CA ARG A 726 3.37 -36.44 -25.88
C ARG A 726 3.19 -35.37 -26.94
N TYR A 727 3.04 -34.12 -26.54
CA TYR A 727 2.95 -32.99 -27.46
C TYR A 727 4.24 -32.85 -28.28
N GLU A 728 5.41 -32.87 -27.64
CA GLU A 728 6.71 -32.79 -28.30
C GLU A 728 6.93 -33.97 -29.27
N GLN A 729 6.51 -35.18 -28.89
CA GLN A 729 6.54 -36.36 -29.78
C GLN A 729 5.63 -36.18 -31.00
N ALA A 730 4.39 -35.73 -30.79
CA ALA A 730 3.44 -35.51 -31.87
C ALA A 730 3.87 -34.37 -32.81
N GLU A 731 4.53 -33.35 -32.28
CA GLU A 731 5.10 -32.24 -33.05
C GLU A 731 6.25 -32.74 -33.93
N ALA A 732 7.16 -33.54 -33.37
CA ALA A 732 8.24 -34.18 -34.12
C ALA A 732 7.71 -35.11 -35.23
N GLU A 733 6.64 -35.87 -34.97
CA GLU A 733 5.97 -36.71 -35.99
C GLU A 733 5.44 -35.87 -37.17
N VAL A 734 4.80 -34.73 -36.90
CA VAL A 734 4.29 -33.84 -37.95
C VAL A 734 5.43 -33.17 -38.72
N ALA A 735 6.50 -32.78 -38.03
CA ALA A 735 7.69 -32.16 -38.62
C ALA A 735 8.46 -33.12 -39.54
N ALA A 736 8.48 -34.42 -39.21
CA ALA A 736 9.11 -35.46 -40.03
C ALA A 736 8.36 -35.78 -41.34
N LEU A 737 7.11 -35.34 -41.48
CA LEU A 737 6.30 -35.59 -42.66
C LEU A 737 6.47 -34.46 -43.70
N PRO A 738 6.44 -34.77 -45.02
CA PRO A 738 6.52 -33.76 -46.07
C PRO A 738 5.40 -32.72 -45.96
N GLY A 739 5.74 -31.42 -46.04
CA GLY A 739 4.75 -30.33 -46.10
C GLY A 739 3.90 -30.40 -47.37
N ALA A 740 2.88 -29.54 -47.50
CA ALA A 740 1.95 -29.54 -48.65
C ALA A 740 2.67 -29.48 -50.02
N VAL A 741 3.72 -28.67 -50.11
CA VAL A 741 4.59 -28.57 -51.30
C VAL A 741 5.37 -29.88 -51.53
N GLY A 742 5.88 -30.49 -50.46
CA GLY A 742 6.60 -31.77 -50.53
C GLY A 742 5.70 -32.94 -50.94
N ALA A 743 4.45 -32.97 -50.47
CA ALA A 743 3.45 -33.96 -50.88
C ALA A 743 3.04 -33.81 -52.35
N ALA A 744 2.92 -32.57 -52.85
CA ALA A 744 2.67 -32.29 -54.26
C ALA A 744 3.83 -32.73 -55.16
N ILE A 745 5.08 -32.48 -54.74
CA ILE A 745 6.28 -32.96 -55.44
C ILE A 745 6.33 -34.50 -55.44
N LEU A 746 6.01 -35.15 -54.32
CA LEU A 746 5.95 -36.61 -54.22
C LEU A 746 4.94 -37.21 -55.21
N GLY A 747 3.80 -36.52 -55.43
CA GLY A 747 2.77 -36.94 -56.38
C GLY A 747 3.20 -36.86 -57.85
N LEU A 748 4.11 -35.95 -58.19
CA LEU A 748 4.70 -35.83 -59.52
C LEU A 748 5.73 -36.94 -59.81
N VAL A 749 6.45 -37.40 -58.79
CA VAL A 749 7.55 -38.37 -58.94
C VAL A 749 7.11 -39.82 -58.71
N ALA A 750 6.23 -40.07 -57.73
CA ALA A 750 5.87 -41.41 -57.26
C ALA A 750 4.38 -41.76 -57.46
N GLY A 751 3.62 -40.90 -58.15
CA GLY A 751 2.22 -41.13 -58.53
C GLY A 751 1.18 -40.61 -57.52
N ARG A 752 -0.05 -40.35 -58.01
CA ARG A 752 -1.14 -39.75 -57.21
C ARG A 752 -1.56 -40.55 -55.97
N GLY A 753 -1.41 -41.88 -55.98
CA GLY A 753 -1.77 -42.75 -54.87
C GLY A 753 -0.86 -42.64 -53.65
N THR A 754 0.44 -42.36 -53.85
CA THR A 754 1.42 -42.20 -52.77
C THR A 754 1.31 -40.81 -52.11
N ALA A 755 1.06 -39.76 -52.89
CA ALA A 755 0.77 -38.42 -52.38
C ALA A 755 -0.46 -38.40 -51.44
N ARG A 756 -1.58 -39.02 -51.87
CA ARG A 756 -2.81 -39.09 -51.05
C ARG A 756 -2.62 -39.84 -49.74
N ARG A 757 -1.73 -40.85 -49.74
CA ARG A 757 -1.38 -41.62 -48.54
C ARG A 757 -0.50 -40.81 -47.57
N ALA A 758 0.43 -40.01 -48.08
CA ALA A 758 1.25 -39.09 -47.29
C ALA A 758 0.42 -37.96 -46.66
N GLU A 759 -0.54 -37.42 -47.42
CA GLU A 759 -1.50 -36.41 -46.94
C GLU A 759 -2.38 -36.98 -45.80
N THR A 760 -2.96 -38.17 -46.01
CA THR A 760 -3.76 -38.85 -44.96
C THR A 760 -2.93 -39.17 -43.71
N GLN A 761 -1.64 -39.50 -43.85
CA GLN A 761 -0.75 -39.70 -42.71
C GLN A 761 -0.48 -38.40 -41.95
N ARG A 762 -0.29 -37.29 -42.67
CA ARG A 762 -0.10 -35.96 -42.09
C ARG A 762 -1.34 -35.46 -41.36
N ASP A 763 -2.53 -35.69 -41.89
CA ASP A 763 -3.79 -35.35 -41.22
C ASP A 763 -3.95 -36.11 -39.90
N LYS A 764 -3.63 -37.41 -39.91
CA LYS A 764 -3.65 -38.25 -38.69
C LYS A 764 -2.60 -37.84 -37.66
N ALA A 765 -1.43 -37.36 -38.09
CA ALA A 765 -0.40 -36.84 -37.20
C ALA A 765 -0.81 -35.48 -36.62
N SER A 766 -1.36 -34.59 -37.44
CA SER A 766 -1.87 -33.27 -37.02
C SER A 766 -3.04 -33.41 -36.03
N ALA A 767 -3.96 -34.34 -36.26
CA ALA A 767 -5.03 -34.63 -35.31
C ALA A 767 -4.54 -35.26 -33.98
N ARG A 768 -3.36 -35.89 -33.97
CA ARG A 768 -2.71 -36.35 -32.73
C ARG A 768 -2.04 -35.19 -32.01
N LEU A 769 -1.38 -34.30 -32.73
CA LEU A 769 -0.78 -33.07 -32.20
C LEU A 769 -1.83 -32.19 -31.51
N GLU A 770 -2.96 -31.93 -32.15
CA GLU A 770 -4.04 -31.13 -31.56
C GLU A 770 -4.61 -31.75 -30.28
N ARG A 771 -4.79 -33.09 -30.25
CA ARG A 771 -5.22 -33.79 -29.04
C ARG A 771 -4.20 -33.71 -27.90
N ALA A 772 -2.91 -33.88 -28.22
CA ALA A 772 -1.84 -33.75 -27.23
C ALA A 772 -1.72 -32.32 -26.70
N ARG A 773 -1.89 -31.32 -27.57
CA ARG A 773 -1.95 -29.89 -27.21
C ARG A 773 -3.11 -29.60 -26.27
N GLN A 774 -4.29 -30.13 -26.58
CA GLN A 774 -5.47 -29.97 -25.74
C GLN A 774 -5.28 -30.63 -24.37
N GLU A 775 -4.77 -31.86 -24.32
CA GLU A 775 -4.49 -32.55 -23.05
C GLU A 775 -3.50 -31.77 -22.17
N TRP A 776 -2.44 -31.22 -22.77
CA TRP A 776 -1.46 -30.39 -22.05
C TRP A 776 -2.09 -29.09 -21.54
N THR A 777 -2.87 -28.40 -22.38
CA THR A 777 -3.53 -27.14 -22.03
C THR A 777 -4.54 -27.34 -20.89
N GLU A 778 -5.32 -28.41 -20.92
CA GLU A 778 -6.28 -28.76 -19.86
C GLU A 778 -5.58 -29.11 -18.54
N ALA A 779 -4.47 -29.85 -18.59
CA ALA A 779 -3.69 -30.18 -17.41
C ALA A 779 -3.05 -28.93 -16.77
N ASP A 780 -2.57 -28.00 -17.59
CA ASP A 780 -2.03 -26.71 -17.15
C ASP A 780 -3.12 -25.81 -16.52
N ALA A 781 -4.29 -25.70 -17.16
CA ALA A 781 -5.43 -24.97 -16.61
C ALA A 781 -5.85 -25.53 -15.24
N ALA A 782 -5.94 -26.86 -15.10
CA ALA A 782 -6.27 -27.50 -13.83
C ALA A 782 -5.25 -27.22 -12.72
N LEU A 783 -3.96 -27.07 -13.06
CA LEU A 783 -2.92 -26.67 -12.09
C LEU A 783 -3.10 -25.22 -11.65
N ARG A 784 -3.42 -24.31 -12.59
CA ARG A 784 -3.71 -22.91 -12.28
C ARG A 784 -4.92 -22.76 -11.37
N ASP A 785 -6.01 -23.48 -11.66
CA ASP A 785 -7.22 -23.48 -10.82
C ASP A 785 -6.91 -24.02 -9.41
N LEU A 786 -6.07 -25.06 -9.32
CA LEU A 786 -5.69 -25.63 -8.03
C LEU A 786 -4.81 -24.68 -7.20
N HIS A 787 -3.87 -23.97 -7.83
CA HIS A 787 -3.10 -22.92 -7.18
C HIS A 787 -3.98 -21.75 -6.75
N ALA A 788 -4.95 -21.33 -7.58
CA ALA A 788 -5.89 -20.27 -7.24
C ALA A 788 -6.75 -20.65 -6.01
N ALA A 789 -7.25 -21.90 -5.96
CA ALA A 789 -7.98 -22.42 -4.81
C ALA A 789 -7.10 -22.46 -3.54
N GLN A 790 -5.86 -22.92 -3.65
CA GLN A 790 -4.91 -22.91 -2.53
C GLN A 790 -4.65 -21.48 -2.03
N ALA A 791 -4.42 -20.54 -2.95
CA ALA A 791 -4.15 -19.14 -2.63
C ALA A 791 -5.36 -18.48 -1.94
N ALA A 792 -6.58 -18.75 -2.41
CA ALA A 792 -7.80 -18.23 -1.79
C ALA A 792 -7.97 -18.71 -0.34
N GLU A 793 -7.69 -20.00 -0.07
CA GLU A 793 -7.73 -20.53 1.30
C GLU A 793 -6.63 -19.95 2.20
N LEU A 794 -5.39 -19.83 1.69
CA LEU A 794 -4.28 -19.21 2.44
C LEU A 794 -4.56 -17.73 2.75
N ALA A 795 -5.11 -16.99 1.80
CA ALA A 795 -5.47 -15.58 1.97
C ALA A 795 -6.55 -15.39 3.04
N ALA A 796 -7.52 -16.31 3.16
CA ALA A 796 -8.51 -16.27 4.23
C ALA A 796 -7.86 -16.43 5.62
N LEU A 797 -6.85 -17.28 5.74
CA LEU A 797 -6.10 -17.49 6.99
C LEU A 797 -5.24 -16.28 7.38
N GLU A 798 -4.70 -15.55 6.40
CA GLU A 798 -3.94 -14.31 6.64
C GLU A 798 -4.80 -13.18 7.25
N GLN A 799 -6.11 -13.22 7.08
CA GLN A 799 -7.04 -12.23 7.66
C GLN A 799 -7.32 -12.48 9.15
N LEU A 800 -7.10 -13.70 9.66
CA LEU A 800 -7.43 -14.06 11.04
C LEU A 800 -6.73 -13.17 12.09
N PRO A 801 -5.41 -12.89 11.99
CA PRO A 801 -4.75 -12.02 12.97
C PRO A 801 -5.19 -10.55 12.88
N LEU A 802 -5.58 -10.09 11.68
CA LEU A 802 -6.05 -8.71 11.46
C LEU A 802 -7.42 -8.49 12.09
N ARG A 803 -8.29 -9.50 12.02
CA ARG A 803 -9.65 -9.48 12.60
C ARG A 803 -9.73 -9.98 14.04
N ALA A 804 -8.64 -10.41 14.64
CA ALA A 804 -8.62 -10.92 16.03
C ALA A 804 -9.14 -9.91 17.07
N GLY A 805 -9.19 -8.61 16.75
CA GLY A 805 -9.83 -7.62 17.61
C GLY A 805 -11.36 -7.66 17.61
N GLU A 806 -11.97 -8.13 16.51
CA GLU A 806 -13.44 -8.19 16.34
C GLU A 806 -14.09 -9.26 17.24
N GLY A 807 -13.34 -10.32 17.59
CA GLY A 807 -13.79 -11.39 18.47
C GLY A 807 -13.64 -11.08 19.97
N ILE A 808 -13.26 -9.86 20.33
CA ILE A 808 -13.12 -9.43 21.73
C ILE A 808 -14.48 -8.96 22.25
N GLU A 809 -14.99 -9.66 23.26
CA GLU A 809 -16.24 -9.33 23.95
C GLU A 809 -15.95 -8.80 25.35
N THR A 810 -16.77 -7.87 25.83
CA THR A 810 -16.69 -7.39 27.23
C THR A 810 -17.65 -8.17 28.11
N LYS A 811 -17.12 -8.82 29.15
CA LYS A 811 -17.92 -9.48 30.17
C LYS A 811 -17.87 -8.73 31.49
N ARG A 812 -19.06 -8.56 32.08
CA ARG A 812 -19.23 -7.94 33.40
C ARG A 812 -19.10 -9.00 34.50
N LEU A 813 -18.23 -8.75 35.46
CA LEU A 813 -18.05 -9.54 36.67
C LEU A 813 -18.57 -8.77 37.89
N VAL A 814 -19.23 -9.49 38.79
CA VAL A 814 -19.72 -8.97 40.08
C VAL A 814 -19.23 -9.89 41.21
N PRO A 815 -18.85 -9.36 42.37
CA PRO A 815 -18.42 -10.18 43.50
C PRO A 815 -19.63 -10.93 44.10
N ARG A 816 -19.40 -12.08 44.73
CA ARG A 816 -20.41 -12.70 45.60
C ARG A 816 -20.32 -12.08 46.99
N LYS A 817 -21.36 -12.26 47.79
CA LYS A 817 -21.44 -11.66 49.14
C LYS A 817 -20.30 -12.10 50.08
N ASN A 818 -19.77 -13.31 49.90
CA ASN A 818 -18.65 -13.84 50.68
C ASN A 818 -17.28 -13.47 50.10
N ASP A 819 -17.24 -12.85 48.92
CA ASP A 819 -16.01 -12.49 48.20
C ASP A 819 -15.65 -11.00 48.43
N VAL A 820 -16.24 -10.35 49.42
CA VAL A 820 -15.97 -8.96 49.81
C VAL A 820 -15.37 -8.94 51.21
N GLU A 821 -14.06 -8.72 51.27
CA GLU A 821 -13.27 -8.67 52.49
C GLU A 821 -13.05 -7.23 52.94
N VAL A 822 -13.25 -6.95 54.23
CA VAL A 822 -12.96 -5.63 54.81
C VAL A 822 -11.61 -5.72 55.51
N ASP A 823 -10.61 -5.02 54.96
CA ASP A 823 -9.23 -5.00 55.45
C ASP A 823 -9.12 -4.14 56.72
N PHE A 824 -9.66 -2.93 56.69
CA PHE A 824 -9.83 -2.11 57.89
C PHE A 824 -10.99 -1.13 57.78
N ILE A 825 -11.40 -0.60 58.93
CA ILE A 825 -12.40 0.46 59.04
C ILE A 825 -11.77 1.62 59.81
N ALA A 826 -12.13 2.83 59.42
CA ALA A 826 -11.59 4.04 59.97
C ALA A 826 -12.67 5.12 60.16
N VAL A 827 -12.43 6.01 61.12
CA VAL A 827 -13.00 7.35 61.09
C VAL A 827 -12.11 8.20 60.19
N ALA A 828 -12.66 8.65 59.07
CA ALA A 828 -11.98 9.58 58.17
C ALA A 828 -12.40 11.01 58.51
N TRP A 829 -11.44 11.91 58.65
CA TRP A 829 -11.67 13.31 58.98
C TRP A 829 -11.53 14.14 57.72
N ALA A 830 -12.66 14.60 57.18
CA ALA A 830 -12.70 15.45 56.00
C ALA A 830 -12.59 16.93 56.39
N ALA A 831 -11.68 17.67 55.76
CA ALA A 831 -11.53 19.09 56.00
C ALA A 831 -12.69 19.86 55.32
N THR A 832 -13.43 20.66 56.08
CA THR A 832 -14.38 21.64 55.56
C THR A 832 -13.93 23.04 55.93
N LEU A 833 -14.08 23.98 55.01
CA LEU A 833 -14.05 25.40 55.34
C LEU A 833 -15.26 25.69 56.22
N ALA A 834 -15.05 26.38 57.33
CA ALA A 834 -16.14 26.83 58.17
C ALA A 834 -16.98 27.83 57.35
N GLY A 835 -18.22 27.44 56.99
CA GLY A 835 -19.22 28.44 56.63
C GLY A 835 -19.54 29.30 57.86
N PRO A 836 -19.96 30.57 57.68
CA PRO A 836 -20.26 31.44 58.80
C PRO A 836 -21.34 30.82 59.70
N ALA A 837 -21.11 30.95 61.01
CA ALA A 837 -21.79 30.27 62.10
C ALA A 837 -23.32 30.42 62.15
#